data_AF-A0A0J9VZN6-F1
#
_entry.id   AF-A0A0J9VZN6-F1
#
_cell.length_a   1.000
_cell.length_b   1.000
_cell.length_c   1.000
_cell.angle_alpha   90.00
_cell.angle_beta   90.00
_cell.angle_gamma   90.00
#
_symmetry.space_group_name_H-M   'P 1'
#
loop_
_entity.id
_entity.type
_entity.pdbx_description
1 polymer ?
#
loop_
_entity_poly.entity_id
_entity_poly.type
_entity_poly.pdbx_seq_one_letter_code
_entity_poly.pdbx_strand_id
1 'polypeptide(L)'
;MPSDSVDSYAFPENDTLPDDEYIIDSAIIAVTNTYYLLQNTVGKSAQKAVSGAPVNIDSISVGGLTSDSYAGLIFWDADLFMQPGLTTSHPEAAQRITNYRVAKYDQAKKNIATSFAGSQNKTKFSESAAVYPWTSGRFGNCTATGPCWDYEYHLNGDIGISLVNQWVTSGDTDFFKETLLPIYDSVANLFADLLKPNGSSWTITNMTDPDEYANHIDAGGFTMALASETLIQANQIRRQFGMTENKTQDEIASDVLFIRENGITLEFTTMNGSAIVKQADVVLMSFPLGYNDNYTDQNGLDDLDYYANKQSPDGPAMTWAIYSIVADELSPSGCSAYTYSQYSYKPYTRPPFYQLSEQLVDNATVNGGTHPAYPFLTGHGGANQVTIFGYLGLRLFPDQGLHVNPNLPPQIPYLKYRTFYWRGWPISAWSNYTHTTISRHPTTKPLDVADSRYANKGIAVYAGKMGDSALHHLTFDEPVVIKNRQIGSVNTVHGNLAQCRPVKSSNSYEPGQFPIAAVDGATSTKWQPSKAAEVSSLTVSLAKKDVGSKVKGFYFDWADAPPINVTVLFHNKTIDDPTKVYGTSSHDSGYDVVVSIKKVKLSDAYNAKTDNLDAVVMPTGNTTNVTLPEPVPLSRCATLLIAGNQALDKVDLKAGNGTGATVAEWAILH
;
A
#
# COMPACT_ATOMS: atom_id res chain seq x y z
N MET A 1 -16.12 -19.97 4.42
CA MET A 1 -14.70 -20.16 4.77
C MET A 1 -14.60 -20.30 6.29
N PRO A 2 -13.60 -21.01 6.84
CA PRO A 2 -13.37 -21.05 8.28
C PRO A 2 -13.19 -19.64 8.87
N SER A 3 -13.61 -19.42 10.11
CA SER A 3 -13.55 -18.09 10.74
C SER A 3 -12.12 -17.60 11.02
N ASP A 4 -11.15 -18.52 11.08
CA ASP A 4 -9.73 -18.23 11.29
C ASP A 4 -8.96 -18.04 9.98
N SER A 5 -9.60 -18.18 8.81
CA SER A 5 -8.96 -17.98 7.50
C SER A 5 -9.00 -16.53 7.00
N VAL A 6 -9.62 -15.62 7.76
CA VAL A 6 -9.81 -14.21 7.45
C VAL A 6 -9.63 -13.37 8.72
N ASP A 7 -9.34 -12.09 8.57
CA ASP A 7 -9.21 -11.19 9.71
C ASP A 7 -10.59 -10.89 10.31
N SER A 8 -10.65 -10.65 11.63
CA SER A 8 -11.87 -10.26 12.34
C SER A 8 -11.67 -8.97 13.12
N TYR A 9 -12.60 -8.04 12.91
CA TYR A 9 -12.68 -6.75 13.60
C TYR A 9 -13.71 -6.78 14.74
N ALA A 10 -14.28 -7.95 15.04
CA ALA A 10 -15.30 -8.11 16.06
C ALA A 10 -14.72 -8.04 17.47
N PHE A 11 -15.48 -7.50 18.42
CA PHE A 11 -15.10 -7.46 19.83
C PHE A 11 -14.97 -8.88 20.39
N PRO A 12 -13.87 -9.20 21.10
CA PRO A 12 -13.64 -10.55 21.61
C PRO A 12 -14.65 -10.98 22.68
N GLU A 13 -15.35 -10.06 23.33
CA GLU A 13 -16.29 -10.36 24.41
C GLU A 13 -17.65 -10.87 23.92
N ASN A 14 -18.08 -10.46 22.72
CA ASN A 14 -19.44 -10.71 22.23
C ASN A 14 -19.54 -10.99 20.72
N ASP A 15 -18.43 -10.99 19.99
CA ASP A 15 -18.35 -11.23 18.53
C ASP A 15 -19.19 -10.27 17.68
N THR A 16 -19.43 -9.05 18.19
CA THR A 16 -20.11 -7.98 17.44
C THR A 16 -19.11 -7.02 16.82
N LEU A 17 -19.44 -6.46 15.65
CA LEU A 17 -18.63 -5.40 15.03
C LEU A 17 -18.86 -4.05 15.72
N PRO A 18 -17.83 -3.17 15.78
CA PRO A 18 -18.02 -1.76 16.08
C PRO A 18 -19.07 -1.12 15.18
N ASP A 19 -19.88 -0.22 15.73
CA ASP A 19 -20.83 0.62 14.97
C ASP A 19 -20.07 1.75 14.24
N ASP A 20 -19.27 1.35 13.26
CA ASP A 20 -18.45 2.20 12.40
C ASP A 20 -18.45 1.62 10.99
N GLU A 21 -18.92 2.41 10.01
CA GLU A 21 -19.08 1.97 8.63
C GLU A 21 -17.75 1.52 7.98
N TYR A 22 -16.64 2.19 8.30
CA TYR A 22 -15.33 1.81 7.77
C TYR A 22 -14.86 0.48 8.33
N ILE A 23 -15.15 0.19 9.61
CA ILE A 23 -14.83 -1.10 10.22
C ILE A 23 -15.73 -2.21 9.67
N ILE A 24 -17.02 -1.94 9.47
CA ILE A 24 -17.95 -2.90 8.85
C ILE A 24 -17.49 -3.25 7.44
N ASP A 25 -17.15 -2.25 6.62
CA ASP A 25 -16.61 -2.48 5.27
C ASP A 25 -15.28 -3.25 5.30
N SER A 26 -14.38 -2.90 6.22
CA SER A 26 -13.10 -3.60 6.38
C SER A 26 -13.31 -5.08 6.74
N ALA A 27 -14.30 -5.39 7.60
CA ALA A 27 -14.65 -6.76 7.95
C ALA A 27 -15.24 -7.54 6.77
N ILE A 28 -16.06 -6.91 5.92
CA ILE A 28 -16.59 -7.54 4.71
C ILE A 28 -15.46 -7.78 3.70
N ILE A 29 -14.59 -6.79 3.50
CA ILE A 29 -13.47 -6.85 2.56
C ILE A 29 -12.43 -7.89 2.97
N ALA A 30 -12.20 -8.09 4.27
CA ALA A 30 -11.36 -9.18 4.76
C ALA A 30 -11.87 -10.56 4.27
N VAL A 31 -13.20 -10.74 4.19
CA VAL A 31 -13.82 -11.95 3.65
C VAL A 31 -13.78 -11.97 2.13
N THR A 32 -14.23 -10.91 1.46
CA THR A 32 -14.39 -10.93 0.01
C THR A 32 -13.06 -10.98 -0.73
N ASN A 33 -12.01 -10.28 -0.24
CA ASN A 33 -10.67 -10.38 -0.82
C ASN A 33 -10.18 -11.82 -0.86
N THR A 34 -10.20 -12.52 0.27
CA THR A 34 -9.76 -13.92 0.35
C THR A 34 -10.66 -14.84 -0.48
N TYR A 35 -11.97 -14.62 -0.47
CA TYR A 35 -12.91 -15.40 -1.28
C TYR A 35 -12.63 -15.28 -2.80
N TYR A 36 -12.50 -14.06 -3.31
CA TYR A 36 -12.30 -13.80 -4.74
C TYR A 36 -10.92 -14.24 -5.26
N LEU A 37 -9.91 -14.29 -4.39
CA LEU A 37 -8.64 -14.91 -4.73
C LEU A 37 -8.75 -16.44 -4.72
N LEU A 38 -9.32 -17.04 -3.66
CA LEU A 38 -9.41 -18.49 -3.51
C LEU A 38 -10.28 -19.18 -4.57
N GLN A 39 -11.33 -18.52 -5.09
CA GLN A 39 -12.15 -19.08 -6.19
C GLN A 39 -11.33 -19.36 -7.46
N ASN A 40 -10.17 -18.72 -7.62
CA ASN A 40 -9.25 -18.94 -8.73
C ASN A 40 -8.18 -19.99 -8.39
N THR A 41 -8.31 -20.72 -7.27
CA THR A 41 -7.33 -21.72 -6.81
C THR A 41 -7.93 -23.13 -6.76
N VAL A 42 -7.07 -24.14 -6.57
CA VAL A 42 -7.50 -25.54 -6.46
C VAL A 42 -6.93 -26.16 -5.19
N GLY A 43 -7.79 -26.54 -4.26
CA GLY A 43 -7.38 -27.17 -3.00
C GLY A 43 -6.88 -28.61 -3.17
N LYS A 44 -6.14 -29.12 -2.17
CA LYS A 44 -5.55 -30.47 -2.17
C LYS A 44 -6.52 -31.59 -2.51
N SER A 45 -7.74 -31.55 -1.98
CA SER A 45 -8.77 -32.57 -2.25
C SER A 45 -9.17 -32.59 -3.73
N ALA A 46 -9.28 -31.43 -4.36
CA ALA A 46 -9.57 -31.32 -5.78
C ALA A 46 -8.36 -31.76 -6.63
N GLN A 47 -7.14 -31.40 -6.25
CA GLN A 47 -5.91 -31.90 -6.91
C GLN A 47 -5.82 -33.44 -6.87
N LYS A 48 -6.16 -34.06 -5.73
CA LYS A 48 -6.24 -35.52 -5.61
C LYS A 48 -7.35 -36.13 -6.49
N ALA A 49 -8.50 -35.46 -6.59
CA ALA A 49 -9.64 -35.95 -7.37
C ALA A 49 -9.37 -35.95 -8.88
N VAL A 50 -8.66 -34.94 -9.40
CA VAL A 50 -8.37 -34.84 -10.85
C VAL A 50 -7.28 -35.77 -11.36
N SER A 51 -6.79 -36.71 -10.53
CA SER A 51 -5.95 -37.85 -10.91
C SER A 51 -4.74 -37.50 -11.79
N GLY A 52 -4.01 -36.43 -11.43
CA GLY A 52 -2.79 -36.01 -12.10
C GLY A 52 -2.98 -34.97 -13.22
N ALA A 53 -4.20 -34.49 -13.48
CA ALA A 53 -4.40 -33.35 -14.37
C ALA A 53 -3.73 -32.08 -13.79
N PRO A 54 -3.04 -31.27 -14.61
CA PRO A 54 -2.26 -30.12 -14.15
C PRO A 54 -3.16 -28.91 -13.87
N VAL A 55 -3.97 -28.98 -12.80
CA VAL A 55 -4.96 -27.94 -12.44
C VAL A 55 -4.41 -26.87 -11.50
N ASN A 56 -3.14 -26.97 -11.11
CA ASN A 56 -2.47 -26.10 -10.14
C ASN A 56 -1.24 -25.39 -10.74
N ILE A 57 -1.26 -25.09 -12.05
CA ILE A 57 -0.11 -24.54 -12.79
C ILE A 57 -0.46 -23.34 -13.69
N ASP A 58 -1.63 -22.70 -13.49
CA ASP A 58 -2.16 -21.66 -14.40
C ASP A 58 -2.22 -20.25 -13.77
N SER A 59 -1.70 -20.05 -12.54
CA SER A 59 -1.71 -18.75 -11.81
C SER A 59 -3.10 -18.09 -11.72
N ILE A 60 -3.18 -16.81 -11.36
CA ILE A 60 -4.40 -16.01 -11.29
C ILE A 60 -4.25 -14.82 -12.24
N SER A 61 -5.21 -14.66 -13.16
CA SER A 61 -5.27 -13.50 -14.06
C SER A 61 -5.93 -12.31 -13.37
N VAL A 62 -5.70 -11.09 -13.90
CA VAL A 62 -6.25 -9.84 -13.37
C VAL A 62 -7.77 -9.88 -13.17
N GLY A 63 -8.51 -10.39 -14.17
CA GLY A 63 -9.97 -10.56 -14.12
C GLY A 63 -10.47 -11.89 -13.55
N GLY A 64 -9.55 -12.77 -13.13
CA GLY A 64 -9.84 -14.15 -12.76
C GLY A 64 -10.50 -14.96 -13.88
N LEU A 65 -11.36 -15.90 -13.49
CA LEU A 65 -12.12 -16.78 -14.40
C LEU A 65 -13.49 -16.20 -14.81
N THR A 66 -13.80 -14.95 -14.44
CA THR A 66 -15.15 -14.37 -14.57
C THR A 66 -15.24 -13.19 -15.51
N SER A 67 -14.12 -12.74 -16.07
CA SER A 67 -14.05 -11.59 -16.98
C SER A 67 -13.09 -11.85 -18.14
N ASP A 68 -13.34 -11.19 -19.25
CA ASP A 68 -12.47 -11.15 -20.43
C ASP A 68 -11.39 -10.05 -20.36
N SER A 69 -11.41 -9.23 -19.30
CA SER A 69 -10.37 -8.22 -19.03
C SER A 69 -8.97 -8.84 -19.09
N TYR A 70 -8.05 -8.13 -19.75
CA TYR A 70 -6.67 -8.57 -19.99
C TYR A 70 -6.52 -9.96 -20.65
N ALA A 71 -7.58 -10.43 -21.34
CA ALA A 71 -7.61 -11.70 -22.06
C ALA A 71 -7.24 -12.93 -21.21
N GLY A 72 -7.40 -12.86 -19.88
CA GLY A 72 -7.02 -13.93 -18.96
C GLY A 72 -5.52 -14.19 -18.88
N LEU A 73 -4.68 -13.25 -19.32
CA LEU A 73 -3.22 -13.36 -19.25
C LEU A 73 -2.72 -13.15 -17.82
N ILE A 74 -1.54 -13.70 -17.54
CA ILE A 74 -0.86 -13.59 -16.24
C ILE A 74 0.15 -12.47 -16.28
N PHE A 75 0.06 -11.57 -15.30
CA PHE A 75 0.93 -10.41 -15.10
C PHE A 75 1.71 -10.57 -13.78
N TRP A 76 2.58 -9.61 -13.48
CA TRP A 76 3.24 -9.46 -12.18
C TRP A 76 2.27 -9.25 -11.02
N ASP A 77 1.04 -8.79 -11.31
CA ASP A 77 -0.11 -8.71 -10.39
C ASP A 77 -0.27 -9.97 -9.53
N ALA A 78 -0.12 -11.14 -10.14
CA ALA A 78 -0.27 -12.40 -9.45
C ALA A 78 0.81 -12.56 -8.38
N ASP A 79 2.05 -12.22 -8.68
CA ASP A 79 3.23 -12.45 -7.85
C ASP A 79 3.40 -11.40 -6.74
N LEU A 80 3.15 -10.13 -7.04
CA LEU A 80 3.41 -9.02 -6.11
C LEU A 80 2.17 -8.55 -5.34
N PHE A 81 0.98 -8.61 -5.95
CA PHE A 81 -0.24 -8.08 -5.33
C PHE A 81 -1.16 -9.19 -4.80
N MET A 82 -1.40 -10.26 -5.56
CA MET A 82 -2.34 -11.32 -5.15
C MET A 82 -1.70 -12.37 -4.24
N GLN A 83 -0.48 -12.81 -4.56
CA GLN A 83 0.18 -13.90 -3.83
C GLN A 83 0.50 -13.56 -2.37
N PRO A 84 1.06 -12.40 -2.00
CA PRO A 84 1.57 -12.20 -0.65
C PRO A 84 0.51 -12.33 0.44
N GLY A 85 -0.66 -11.68 0.26
CA GLY A 85 -1.79 -11.78 1.19
C GLY A 85 -2.36 -13.20 1.28
N LEU A 86 -2.35 -13.92 0.15
CA LEU A 86 -2.87 -15.28 0.09
C LEU A 86 -1.89 -16.31 0.66
N THR A 87 -0.60 -16.24 0.34
CA THR A 87 0.40 -17.25 0.74
C THR A 87 0.66 -17.25 2.24
N THR A 88 0.49 -16.10 2.90
CA THR A 88 0.60 -16.02 4.37
C THR A 88 -0.45 -16.87 5.07
N SER A 89 -1.66 -16.98 4.53
CA SER A 89 -2.79 -17.68 5.18
C SER A 89 -3.16 -19.01 4.51
N HIS A 90 -2.89 -19.15 3.22
CA HIS A 90 -3.24 -20.29 2.37
C HIS A 90 -2.07 -20.68 1.46
N PRO A 91 -0.88 -21.00 2.02
CA PRO A 91 0.34 -21.25 1.24
C PRO A 91 0.17 -22.36 0.19
N GLU A 92 -0.66 -23.37 0.46
CA GLU A 92 -0.93 -24.46 -0.49
C GLU A 92 -1.77 -24.03 -1.69
N ALA A 93 -2.73 -23.11 -1.48
CA ALA A 93 -3.56 -22.57 -2.55
C ALA A 93 -2.80 -21.53 -3.38
N ALA A 94 -2.01 -20.68 -2.72
CA ALA A 94 -1.14 -19.69 -3.34
C ALA A 94 -0.05 -20.31 -4.22
N GLN A 95 0.39 -21.54 -3.92
CA GLN A 95 1.42 -22.26 -4.67
C GLN A 95 1.10 -22.41 -6.16
N ARG A 96 -0.17 -22.26 -6.59
CA ARG A 96 -0.52 -22.23 -8.02
C ARG A 96 0.22 -21.16 -8.82
N ILE A 97 0.56 -20.03 -8.15
CA ILE A 97 1.20 -18.87 -8.75
C ILE A 97 2.67 -19.20 -9.00
N THR A 98 3.38 -19.72 -7.99
CA THR A 98 4.77 -20.17 -8.15
C THR A 98 4.89 -21.40 -9.06
N ASN A 99 3.96 -22.36 -8.98
CA ASN A 99 3.91 -23.51 -9.88
C ASN A 99 3.72 -23.12 -11.35
N TYR A 100 2.99 -22.04 -11.63
CA TYR A 100 2.90 -21.50 -12.99
C TYR A 100 4.27 -21.07 -13.50
N ARG A 101 5.03 -20.32 -12.68
CA ARG A 101 6.39 -19.88 -13.04
C ARG A 101 7.31 -21.08 -13.26
N VAL A 102 7.26 -22.10 -12.40
CA VAL A 102 7.96 -23.38 -12.61
C VAL A 102 7.58 -24.02 -13.95
N ALA A 103 6.28 -24.10 -14.28
CA ALA A 103 5.81 -24.70 -15.52
C ALA A 103 6.23 -23.91 -16.78
N LYS A 104 6.51 -22.60 -16.66
CA LYS A 104 6.98 -21.76 -17.77
C LYS A 104 8.50 -21.55 -17.80
N TYR A 105 9.23 -22.02 -16.81
CA TYR A 105 10.67 -21.76 -16.67
C TYR A 105 11.50 -22.22 -17.89
N ASP A 106 11.20 -23.39 -18.46
CA ASP A 106 11.88 -23.85 -19.68
C ASP A 106 11.62 -22.94 -20.88
N GLN A 107 10.44 -22.34 -20.98
CA GLN A 107 10.17 -21.34 -22.01
C GLN A 107 10.86 -20.01 -21.69
N ALA A 108 10.90 -19.59 -20.43
CA ALA A 108 11.60 -18.37 -20.00
C ALA A 108 13.10 -18.41 -20.34
N LYS A 109 13.76 -19.57 -20.24
CA LYS A 109 15.14 -19.76 -20.74
C LYS A 109 15.23 -19.60 -22.26
N LYS A 110 14.30 -20.18 -23.01
CA LYS A 110 14.25 -20.04 -24.49
C LYS A 110 13.97 -18.60 -24.93
N ASN A 111 13.23 -17.84 -24.12
CA ASN A 111 12.90 -16.45 -24.40
C ASN A 111 14.15 -15.56 -24.47
N ILE A 112 15.25 -15.92 -23.80
CA ILE A 112 16.54 -15.21 -23.90
C ILE A 112 17.01 -15.08 -25.36
N ALA A 113 16.78 -16.11 -26.18
CA ALA A 113 17.16 -16.09 -27.59
C ALA A 113 16.35 -15.09 -28.43
N THR A 114 15.34 -14.43 -27.87
CA THR A 114 14.53 -13.40 -28.54
C THR A 114 15.03 -11.98 -28.27
N SER A 115 16.16 -11.79 -27.57
CA SER A 115 16.73 -10.46 -27.28
C SER A 115 17.01 -9.61 -28.52
N PHE A 116 17.16 -10.26 -29.69
CA PHE A 116 17.28 -9.58 -30.97
C PHE A 116 16.07 -8.71 -31.34
N ALA A 117 14.92 -8.93 -30.70
CA ALA A 117 13.69 -8.18 -30.94
C ALA A 117 13.65 -6.82 -30.21
N GLY A 118 14.57 -6.55 -29.29
CA GLY A 118 14.68 -5.29 -28.55
C GLY A 118 16.08 -4.67 -28.59
N SER A 119 16.31 -3.69 -27.72
CA SER A 119 17.58 -2.99 -27.54
C SER A 119 18.71 -3.91 -27.05
N GLN A 120 18.34 -5.08 -26.52
CA GLN A 120 19.25 -6.08 -25.95
C GLN A 120 19.86 -7.04 -26.99
N ASN A 121 19.74 -6.75 -28.29
CA ASN A 121 20.23 -7.62 -29.37
C ASN A 121 21.73 -7.93 -29.34
N LYS A 122 22.53 -7.03 -28.74
CA LYS A 122 23.98 -7.16 -28.57
C LYS A 122 24.36 -7.58 -27.15
N THR A 123 23.38 -7.72 -26.26
CA THR A 123 23.62 -8.19 -24.90
C THR A 123 23.88 -9.69 -24.93
N LYS A 124 25.05 -10.09 -24.41
CA LYS A 124 25.38 -11.49 -24.20
C LYS A 124 24.78 -11.91 -22.87
N PHE A 125 23.77 -12.76 -22.93
CA PHE A 125 23.17 -13.40 -21.76
C PHE A 125 23.88 -14.70 -21.42
N SER A 126 23.96 -14.97 -20.12
CA SER A 126 24.41 -16.21 -19.52
C SER A 126 23.49 -17.37 -19.92
N GLU A 127 24.04 -18.57 -20.08
CA GLU A 127 23.25 -19.76 -20.49
C GLU A 127 22.15 -20.13 -19.49
N SER A 128 22.33 -19.74 -18.23
CA SER A 128 21.38 -19.93 -17.14
C SER A 128 20.39 -18.77 -16.97
N ALA A 129 20.47 -17.69 -17.76
CA ALA A 129 19.50 -16.60 -17.66
C ALA A 129 18.10 -17.07 -18.11
N ALA A 130 17.06 -16.48 -17.53
CA ALA A 130 15.68 -16.71 -17.93
C ALA A 130 14.89 -15.41 -17.86
N VAL A 131 14.03 -15.16 -18.85
CA VAL A 131 13.18 -13.96 -18.91
C VAL A 131 11.72 -14.35 -19.11
N TYR A 132 10.86 -13.87 -18.22
CA TYR A 132 9.41 -13.98 -18.33
C TYR A 132 8.84 -12.75 -19.05
N PRO A 133 7.81 -12.91 -19.90
CA PRO A 133 7.17 -11.78 -20.59
C PRO A 133 6.26 -10.98 -19.65
N TRP A 134 6.04 -9.70 -19.99
CA TRP A 134 5.10 -8.80 -19.30
C TRP A 134 3.72 -9.42 -19.11
N THR A 135 3.16 -9.96 -20.19
CA THR A 135 1.94 -10.77 -20.15
C THR A 135 2.25 -12.18 -20.60
N SER A 136 1.73 -13.15 -19.85
CA SER A 136 2.04 -14.55 -20.08
C SER A 136 0.77 -15.39 -20.23
N GLY A 137 0.62 -16.00 -21.41
CA GLY A 137 -0.48 -16.91 -21.71
C GLY A 137 -0.11 -18.38 -21.53
N ARG A 138 -0.77 -19.26 -22.28
CA ARG A 138 -0.56 -20.73 -22.22
C ARG A 138 0.89 -21.15 -22.44
N PHE A 139 1.59 -20.50 -23.37
CA PHE A 139 2.94 -20.91 -23.77
C PHE A 139 4.05 -20.19 -23.01
N GLY A 140 3.81 -18.99 -22.48
CA GLY A 140 4.82 -18.19 -21.77
C GLY A 140 5.96 -17.68 -22.65
N ASN A 141 5.78 -17.66 -23.98
CA ASN A 141 6.76 -17.11 -24.91
C ASN A 141 6.60 -15.58 -25.03
N CYS A 142 7.69 -14.88 -25.37
CA CYS A 142 7.60 -13.46 -25.71
C CYS A 142 6.67 -13.25 -26.91
N THR A 143 5.79 -12.25 -26.82
CA THR A 143 4.86 -11.86 -27.88
C THR A 143 4.77 -10.33 -27.97
N ALA A 144 4.09 -9.80 -29.00
CA ALA A 144 3.88 -8.36 -29.11
C ALA A 144 3.05 -7.79 -27.95
N THR A 145 2.09 -8.55 -27.41
CA THR A 145 1.28 -8.15 -26.25
C THR A 145 1.90 -8.54 -24.91
N GLY A 146 2.99 -9.32 -24.94
CA GLY A 146 3.76 -9.76 -23.79
C GLY A 146 5.24 -9.66 -24.11
N PRO A 147 5.78 -8.43 -24.26
CA PRO A 147 7.19 -8.24 -24.54
C PRO A 147 8.03 -8.76 -23.37
N CYS A 148 9.18 -9.33 -23.69
CA CYS A 148 10.22 -9.68 -22.70
C CYS A 148 11.31 -8.60 -22.61
N TRP A 149 11.34 -7.70 -23.57
CA TRP A 149 12.42 -6.74 -23.76
C TRP A 149 11.82 -5.35 -23.94
N ASP A 150 12.60 -4.38 -23.49
CA ASP A 150 12.35 -2.95 -23.60
C ASP A 150 11.06 -2.45 -22.93
N TYR A 151 10.64 -3.15 -21.88
CA TYR A 151 9.42 -2.88 -21.12
C TYR A 151 9.66 -3.20 -19.64
N GLU A 152 8.64 -3.68 -18.92
CA GLU A 152 8.69 -4.04 -17.52
C GLU A 152 9.60 -5.26 -17.22
N TYR A 153 10.89 -5.01 -16.97
CA TYR A 153 11.81 -6.04 -16.51
C TYR A 153 11.58 -6.44 -15.05
N HIS A 154 11.04 -5.52 -14.23
CA HIS A 154 10.88 -5.67 -12.78
C HIS A 154 10.07 -6.91 -12.38
N LEU A 155 9.09 -7.33 -13.19
CA LEU A 155 8.30 -8.54 -12.95
C LEU A 155 9.13 -9.80 -12.70
N ASN A 156 10.34 -9.88 -13.24
CA ASN A 156 11.22 -11.02 -13.02
C ASN A 156 11.72 -11.06 -11.57
N GLY A 157 12.01 -9.89 -10.98
CA GLY A 157 12.32 -9.74 -9.56
C GLY A 157 11.09 -9.96 -8.67
N ASP A 158 9.90 -9.52 -9.09
CA ASP A 158 8.65 -9.78 -8.37
C ASP A 158 8.33 -11.27 -8.26
N ILE A 159 8.59 -12.02 -9.33
CA ILE A 159 8.55 -13.48 -9.30
C ILE A 159 9.54 -14.00 -8.26
N GLY A 160 10.76 -13.47 -8.19
CA GLY A 160 11.75 -13.80 -7.16
C GLY A 160 11.21 -13.63 -5.74
N ILE A 161 10.59 -12.49 -5.44
CA ILE A 161 9.93 -12.20 -4.16
C ILE A 161 8.84 -13.24 -3.86
N SER A 162 7.99 -13.55 -4.85
CA SER A 162 6.93 -14.57 -4.74
C SER A 162 7.50 -15.97 -4.42
N LEU A 163 8.61 -16.38 -5.06
CA LEU A 163 9.28 -17.66 -4.78
C LEU A 163 9.79 -17.75 -3.33
N VAL A 164 10.37 -16.66 -2.82
CA VAL A 164 10.86 -16.58 -1.44
C VAL A 164 9.70 -16.57 -0.45
N ASN A 165 8.66 -15.78 -0.69
CA ASN A 165 7.46 -15.76 0.15
C ASN A 165 6.86 -17.15 0.29
N GLN A 166 6.73 -17.91 -0.82
CA GLN A 166 6.23 -19.28 -0.79
C GLN A 166 7.10 -20.20 0.08
N TRP A 167 8.43 -20.06 0.03
CA TRP A 167 9.34 -20.86 0.86
C TRP A 167 9.24 -20.51 2.34
N VAL A 168 9.23 -19.21 2.66
CA VAL A 168 9.14 -18.73 4.04
C VAL A 168 7.83 -19.14 4.68
N THR A 169 6.69 -19.08 3.97
CA THR A 169 5.39 -19.45 4.54
C THR A 169 5.17 -20.96 4.59
N SER A 170 5.55 -21.72 3.55
CA SER A 170 5.33 -23.18 3.50
C SER A 170 6.33 -23.99 4.33
N GLY A 171 7.58 -23.53 4.45
CA GLY A 171 8.66 -24.28 5.08
C GLY A 171 9.31 -25.35 4.18
N ASP A 172 8.84 -25.52 2.94
CA ASP A 172 9.31 -26.54 2.02
C ASP A 172 10.68 -26.19 1.42
N THR A 173 11.73 -26.47 2.20
CA THR A 173 13.10 -26.09 1.88
C THR A 173 13.69 -26.93 0.76
N ASP A 174 13.30 -28.21 0.66
CA ASP A 174 13.77 -29.08 -0.42
C ASP A 174 13.15 -28.65 -1.76
N PHE A 175 11.84 -28.38 -1.80
CA PHE A 175 11.20 -27.84 -3.00
C PHE A 175 11.79 -26.48 -3.41
N PHE A 176 12.02 -25.58 -2.45
CA PHE A 176 12.67 -24.31 -2.76
C PHE A 176 14.05 -24.53 -3.38
N LYS A 177 14.91 -25.33 -2.75
CA LYS A 177 16.28 -25.55 -3.22
C LYS A 177 16.34 -26.25 -4.58
N GLU A 178 15.49 -27.24 -4.82
CA GLU A 178 15.53 -28.07 -6.03
C GLU A 178 14.76 -27.45 -7.21
N THR A 179 13.72 -26.65 -6.94
CA THR A 179 12.80 -26.17 -7.97
C THR A 179 12.74 -24.64 -8.09
N LEU A 180 12.68 -23.90 -6.99
CA LEU A 180 12.47 -22.45 -7.01
C LEU A 180 13.78 -21.65 -7.08
N LEU A 181 14.81 -22.08 -6.35
CA LEU A 181 16.13 -21.45 -6.33
C LEU A 181 16.81 -21.42 -7.72
N PRO A 182 16.73 -22.47 -8.57
CA PRO A 182 17.22 -22.37 -9.94
C PRO A 182 16.57 -21.25 -10.76
N ILE A 183 15.27 -20.99 -10.53
CA ILE A 183 14.55 -19.89 -11.20
C ILE A 183 15.06 -18.56 -10.64
N TYR A 184 15.17 -18.42 -9.32
CA TYR A 184 15.69 -17.23 -8.67
C TYR A 184 17.11 -16.88 -9.15
N ASP A 185 18.03 -17.86 -9.17
CA ASP A 185 19.39 -17.70 -9.71
C ASP A 185 19.38 -17.28 -11.19
N SER A 186 18.42 -17.77 -11.98
CA SER A 186 18.28 -17.41 -13.40
C SER A 186 17.82 -15.97 -13.61
N VAL A 187 16.96 -15.48 -12.71
CA VAL A 187 16.55 -14.07 -12.66
C VAL A 187 17.71 -13.20 -12.21
N ALA A 188 18.48 -13.60 -11.19
CA ALA A 188 19.68 -12.88 -10.78
C ALA A 188 20.70 -12.79 -11.93
N ASN A 189 20.90 -13.88 -12.68
CA ASN A 189 21.75 -13.86 -13.88
C ASN A 189 21.18 -12.92 -14.96
N LEU A 190 19.86 -12.91 -15.19
CA LEU A 190 19.22 -11.97 -16.12
C LEU A 190 19.55 -10.53 -15.75
N PHE A 191 19.37 -10.13 -14.49
CA PHE A 191 19.66 -8.75 -14.06
C PHE A 191 21.15 -8.41 -14.18
N ALA A 192 22.04 -9.32 -13.77
CA ALA A 192 23.48 -9.14 -13.93
C ALA A 192 23.89 -8.95 -15.41
N ASP A 193 23.21 -9.63 -16.33
CA ASP A 193 23.45 -9.51 -17.77
C ASP A 193 22.80 -8.26 -18.38
N LEU A 194 21.65 -7.81 -17.85
CA LEU A 194 20.95 -6.59 -18.30
C LEU A 194 21.70 -5.32 -17.88
N LEU A 195 22.22 -5.29 -16.66
CA LEU A 195 22.96 -4.17 -16.10
C LEU A 195 24.21 -3.88 -16.94
N LYS A 196 24.35 -2.62 -17.39
CA LYS A 196 25.50 -2.15 -18.18
C LYS A 196 26.28 -1.08 -17.42
N PRO A 197 27.61 -1.02 -17.59
CA PRO A 197 28.41 0.05 -17.03
C PRO A 197 27.96 1.43 -17.54
N ASN A 198 27.75 2.35 -16.61
CA ASN A 198 27.48 3.76 -16.82
C ASN A 198 28.41 4.60 -15.92
N GLY A 199 29.58 4.94 -16.44
CA GLY A 199 30.64 5.56 -15.65
C GLY A 199 31.13 4.61 -14.55
N SER A 200 30.93 4.99 -13.29
CA SER A 200 31.24 4.17 -12.10
C SER A 200 30.04 3.36 -11.60
N SER A 201 28.88 3.50 -12.22
CA SER A 201 27.63 2.84 -11.80
C SER A 201 27.14 1.82 -12.82
N TRP A 202 26.10 1.06 -12.50
CA TRP A 202 25.42 0.12 -13.40
C TRP A 202 23.99 0.59 -13.67
N THR A 203 23.52 0.46 -14.91
CA THR A 203 22.17 0.90 -15.30
C THR A 203 21.48 -0.09 -16.23
N ILE A 204 20.14 -0.09 -16.20
CA ILE A 204 19.29 -0.71 -17.21
C ILE A 204 18.66 0.42 -18.02
N THR A 205 18.72 0.29 -19.35
CA THR A 205 18.23 1.29 -20.30
C THR A 205 17.03 0.79 -21.08
N ASN A 206 16.21 1.72 -21.56
CA ASN A 206 15.06 1.48 -22.44
C ASN A 206 14.08 0.49 -21.82
N MET A 207 13.57 0.76 -20.63
CA MET A 207 12.62 -0.10 -19.90
C MET A 207 11.38 0.66 -19.46
N THR A 208 10.50 0.01 -18.72
CA THR A 208 9.32 0.60 -18.09
C THR A 208 9.29 0.11 -16.66
N ASP A 209 9.18 1.04 -15.71
CA ASP A 209 9.03 0.70 -14.29
C ASP A 209 7.52 0.51 -13.99
N PRO A 210 7.07 0.17 -12.77
CA PRO A 210 5.64 0.07 -12.44
C PRO A 210 4.78 1.27 -12.86
N ASP A 211 5.32 2.50 -12.87
CA ASP A 211 4.66 3.65 -13.47
C ASP A 211 4.65 3.58 -15.01
N GLU A 212 3.64 2.89 -15.55
CA GLU A 212 3.47 2.73 -17.00
C GLU A 212 3.12 4.04 -17.75
N TYR A 213 2.97 5.19 -17.07
CA TYR A 213 2.92 6.47 -17.77
C TYR A 213 4.29 6.86 -18.34
N ALA A 214 5.39 6.32 -17.80
CA ALA A 214 6.76 6.53 -18.25
C ALA A 214 7.34 5.26 -18.91
N ASN A 215 7.19 5.16 -20.23
CA ASN A 215 7.72 4.03 -21.01
C ASN A 215 9.05 4.36 -21.69
N HIS A 216 9.85 3.33 -21.96
CA HIS A 216 11.16 3.43 -22.63
C HIS A 216 12.14 4.39 -21.93
N ILE A 217 12.18 4.32 -20.60
CA ILE A 217 13.03 5.14 -19.73
C ILE A 217 14.30 4.40 -19.31
N ASP A 218 15.26 5.16 -18.78
CA ASP A 218 16.50 4.63 -18.23
C ASP A 218 16.53 4.78 -16.70
N ALA A 219 17.09 3.77 -16.03
CA ALA A 219 17.30 3.71 -14.58
C ALA A 219 16.03 3.95 -13.75
N GLY A 220 15.03 3.10 -13.98
CA GLY A 220 13.82 2.97 -13.15
C GLY A 220 14.13 2.89 -11.66
N GLY A 221 13.52 3.77 -10.87
CA GLY A 221 13.74 3.87 -9.43
C GLY A 221 13.52 2.55 -8.70
N PHE A 222 12.42 1.85 -9.00
CA PHE A 222 12.13 0.55 -8.41
C PHE A 222 12.93 -0.58 -9.08
N THR A 223 12.93 -0.67 -10.41
CA THR A 223 13.61 -1.77 -11.13
C THR A 223 15.10 -1.87 -10.77
N MET A 224 15.80 -0.74 -10.64
CA MET A 224 17.23 -0.73 -10.31
C MET A 224 17.49 -1.24 -8.88
N ALA A 225 16.69 -0.82 -7.91
CA ALA A 225 16.76 -1.31 -6.53
C ALA A 225 16.41 -2.80 -6.43
N LEU A 226 15.35 -3.23 -7.13
CA LEU A 226 14.94 -4.62 -7.21
C LEU A 226 16.02 -5.51 -7.82
N ALA A 227 16.69 -5.04 -8.88
CA ALA A 227 17.80 -5.76 -9.49
C ALA A 227 18.95 -5.93 -8.50
N SER A 228 19.36 -4.86 -7.80
CA SER A 228 20.41 -4.92 -6.77
C SER A 228 20.07 -5.91 -5.66
N GLU A 229 18.89 -5.77 -5.05
CA GLU A 229 18.46 -6.66 -3.97
C GLU A 229 18.35 -8.12 -4.44
N THR A 230 17.89 -8.36 -5.68
CA THR A 230 17.83 -9.71 -6.24
C THR A 230 19.22 -10.36 -6.29
N LEU A 231 20.25 -9.61 -6.71
CA LEU A 231 21.63 -10.08 -6.76
C LEU A 231 22.20 -10.35 -5.35
N ILE A 232 22.00 -9.40 -4.42
CA ILE A 232 22.43 -9.52 -3.02
C ILE A 232 21.80 -10.76 -2.37
N GLN A 233 20.48 -10.87 -2.48
CA GLN A 233 19.73 -11.95 -1.86
C GLN A 233 20.03 -13.31 -2.51
N ALA A 234 20.35 -13.38 -3.81
CA ALA A 234 20.84 -14.61 -4.44
C ALA A 234 22.10 -15.13 -3.72
N ASN A 235 23.09 -14.27 -3.49
CA ASN A 235 24.31 -14.66 -2.77
C ASN A 235 24.06 -15.01 -1.30
N GLN A 236 23.16 -14.28 -0.63
CA GLN A 236 22.74 -14.63 0.74
C GLN A 236 22.14 -16.04 0.81
N ILE A 237 21.21 -16.37 -0.09
CA ILE A 237 20.55 -17.69 -0.15
C ILE A 237 21.57 -18.79 -0.50
N ARG A 238 22.44 -18.54 -1.48
CA ARG A 238 23.51 -19.48 -1.86
C ARG A 238 24.42 -19.78 -0.68
N ARG A 239 24.84 -18.75 0.07
CA ARG A 239 25.62 -18.90 1.30
C ARG A 239 24.88 -19.74 2.35
N GLN A 240 23.59 -19.49 2.57
CA GLN A 240 22.76 -20.29 3.51
C GLN A 240 22.74 -21.77 3.15
N PHE A 241 22.77 -22.12 1.87
CA PHE A 241 22.80 -23.51 1.39
C PHE A 241 24.21 -24.07 1.14
N GLY A 242 25.27 -23.35 1.49
CA GLY A 242 26.65 -23.77 1.26
C GLY A 242 27.04 -23.86 -0.22
N MET A 243 26.36 -23.10 -1.08
CA MET A 243 26.66 -22.97 -2.51
C MET A 243 27.66 -21.83 -2.75
N THR A 244 28.41 -21.90 -3.85
CA THR A 244 29.41 -20.87 -4.20
C THR A 244 28.74 -19.55 -4.56
N GLU A 245 29.10 -18.48 -3.85
CA GLU A 245 28.66 -17.10 -4.13
C GLU A 245 29.24 -16.56 -5.45
N ASN A 246 28.49 -15.71 -6.15
CA ASN A 246 28.91 -15.02 -7.37
C ASN A 246 29.38 -13.60 -7.04
N LYS A 247 30.70 -13.43 -6.85
CA LYS A 247 31.30 -12.14 -6.45
C LYS A 247 31.05 -11.01 -7.44
N THR A 248 30.94 -11.32 -8.74
CA THR A 248 30.64 -10.30 -9.76
C THR A 248 29.24 -9.72 -9.57
N GLN A 249 28.28 -10.51 -9.07
CA GLN A 249 26.94 -9.99 -8.75
C GLN A 249 26.97 -9.04 -7.55
N ASP A 250 27.80 -9.32 -6.52
CA ASP A 250 27.99 -8.39 -5.39
C ASP A 250 28.59 -7.05 -5.86
N GLU A 251 29.59 -7.10 -6.75
CA GLU A 251 30.24 -5.91 -7.34
C GLU A 251 29.29 -5.09 -8.23
N ILE A 252 28.33 -5.74 -8.90
CA ILE A 252 27.31 -5.04 -9.70
C ILE A 252 26.27 -4.41 -8.79
N ALA A 253 25.80 -5.15 -7.78
CA ALA A 253 24.75 -4.71 -6.87
C ALA A 253 25.16 -3.49 -6.05
N SER A 254 26.43 -3.41 -5.61
CA SER A 254 26.94 -2.31 -4.78
C SER A 254 26.92 -0.94 -5.46
N ASP A 255 26.86 -0.90 -6.79
CA ASP A 255 27.04 0.33 -7.57
C ASP A 255 25.95 0.51 -8.64
N VAL A 256 24.72 0.05 -8.39
CA VAL A 256 23.59 0.38 -9.27
C VAL A 256 23.31 1.88 -9.27
N LEU A 257 22.92 2.42 -10.42
CA LEU A 257 22.56 3.83 -10.57
C LEU A 257 21.28 4.10 -9.78
N PHE A 258 21.43 4.92 -8.74
CA PHE A 258 20.36 5.33 -7.87
C PHE A 258 20.34 6.86 -7.78
N ILE A 259 19.26 7.48 -8.25
CA ILE A 259 19.18 8.94 -8.43
C ILE A 259 18.21 9.54 -7.42
N ARG A 260 18.72 10.49 -6.64
CA ARG A 260 17.90 11.32 -5.75
C ARG A 260 18.12 12.81 -6.02
N GLU A 261 17.05 13.58 -6.03
CA GLU A 261 17.08 15.04 -6.12
C GLU A 261 16.25 15.64 -4.98
N ASN A 262 16.78 16.65 -4.27
CA ASN A 262 16.10 17.34 -3.16
C ASN A 262 15.49 16.40 -2.10
N GLY A 263 16.12 15.25 -1.88
CA GLY A 263 15.64 14.26 -0.92
C GLY A 263 14.58 13.30 -1.47
N ILE A 264 14.28 13.29 -2.76
CA ILE A 264 13.30 12.39 -3.41
C ILE A 264 14.02 11.45 -4.39
N THR A 265 13.73 10.15 -4.36
CA THR A 265 14.16 9.22 -5.43
C THR A 265 13.42 9.52 -6.71
N LEU A 266 14.11 9.60 -7.84
CA LEU A 266 13.46 9.74 -9.14
C LEU A 266 13.00 8.38 -9.68
N GLU A 267 11.81 8.33 -10.27
CA GLU A 267 11.32 7.15 -11.00
C GLU A 267 12.17 6.84 -12.23
N PHE A 268 12.80 7.84 -12.85
CA PHE A 268 13.69 7.65 -14.00
C PHE A 268 14.61 8.86 -14.19
N THR A 269 15.69 8.67 -14.96
CA THR A 269 16.74 9.68 -15.17
C THR A 269 16.28 11.04 -15.69
N THR A 270 15.19 11.09 -16.45
CA THR A 270 14.64 12.33 -17.03
C THR A 270 13.37 12.83 -16.33
N MET A 271 13.04 12.27 -15.17
CA MET A 271 11.88 12.70 -14.38
C MET A 271 12.04 14.15 -13.95
N ASN A 272 10.94 14.90 -13.99
CA ASN A 272 10.86 16.26 -13.46
C ASN A 272 9.64 16.42 -12.54
N GLY A 273 9.50 17.57 -11.91
CA GLY A 273 8.42 17.85 -10.95
C GLY A 273 6.99 17.79 -11.49
N SER A 274 6.81 17.74 -12.81
CA SER A 274 5.49 17.65 -13.46
C SER A 274 5.00 16.22 -13.66
N ALA A 275 5.82 15.21 -13.37
CA ALA A 275 5.45 13.80 -13.47
C ALA A 275 4.21 13.49 -12.61
N ILE A 276 3.29 12.72 -13.18
CA ILE A 276 2.13 12.14 -12.53
C ILE A 276 2.30 10.65 -12.57
N VAL A 277 2.06 10.00 -11.43
CA VAL A 277 2.37 8.57 -11.24
C VAL A 277 1.12 7.74 -11.37
N LYS A 278 1.13 6.72 -12.25
CA LYS A 278 -0.02 5.85 -12.48
C LYS A 278 -0.33 5.01 -11.25
N GLN A 279 0.66 4.43 -10.60
CA GLN A 279 0.52 3.44 -9.51
C GLN A 279 1.79 3.35 -8.66
N ALA A 280 1.74 2.55 -7.59
CA ALA A 280 2.90 2.35 -6.70
C ALA A 280 4.15 1.91 -7.50
N ASP A 281 5.20 2.74 -7.45
CA ASP A 281 6.50 2.51 -8.08
C ASP A 281 7.63 2.63 -7.04
N VAL A 282 8.19 3.82 -6.80
CA VAL A 282 9.30 4.02 -5.85
C VAL A 282 8.94 3.55 -4.44
N VAL A 283 7.68 3.69 -4.01
CA VAL A 283 7.22 3.21 -2.70
C VAL A 283 7.35 1.68 -2.55
N LEU A 284 7.43 0.92 -3.66
CA LEU A 284 7.68 -0.52 -3.65
C LEU A 284 9.08 -0.88 -3.13
N MET A 285 10.03 0.07 -3.17
CA MET A 285 11.35 -0.08 -2.56
C MET A 285 11.27 -0.28 -1.04
N SER A 286 10.34 0.43 -0.38
CA SER A 286 10.11 0.27 1.07
C SER A 286 9.35 -1.03 1.35
N PHE A 287 8.22 -1.25 0.67
CA PHE A 287 7.49 -2.51 0.74
C PHE A 287 6.90 -2.85 -0.64
N PRO A 288 7.11 -4.07 -1.16
CA PRO A 288 7.56 -5.26 -0.44
C PRO A 288 9.07 -5.49 -0.43
N LEU A 289 9.87 -4.68 -1.15
CA LEU A 289 11.29 -4.98 -1.35
C LEU A 289 12.12 -4.89 -0.07
N GLY A 290 11.83 -3.93 0.82
CA GLY A 290 12.61 -3.72 2.04
C GLY A 290 14.05 -3.29 1.76
N TYR A 291 14.25 -2.53 0.68
CA TYR A 291 15.58 -2.13 0.20
C TYR A 291 16.28 -1.23 1.22
N ASN A 292 17.52 -1.54 1.57
CA ASN A 292 18.26 -0.82 2.61
C ASN A 292 19.70 -0.45 2.21
N ASP A 293 20.07 -0.64 0.94
CA ASP A 293 21.38 -0.27 0.42
C ASP A 293 21.36 1.15 -0.15
N ASN A 294 21.99 2.09 0.56
CA ASN A 294 21.93 3.53 0.26
C ASN A 294 20.48 4.10 0.22
N TYR A 295 19.56 3.45 0.93
CA TYR A 295 18.16 3.84 1.07
C TYR A 295 17.74 3.73 2.53
N THR A 296 17.48 4.87 3.17
CA THR A 296 17.15 4.93 4.60
C THR A 296 15.64 5.01 4.84
N ASP A 297 15.18 4.72 6.05
CA ASP A 297 13.77 4.95 6.44
C ASP A 297 13.29 6.38 6.16
N GLN A 298 14.17 7.38 6.35
CA GLN A 298 13.82 8.77 6.03
C GLN A 298 13.64 8.94 4.52
N ASN A 299 14.46 8.27 3.71
CA ASN A 299 14.30 8.28 2.27
C ASN A 299 12.96 7.68 1.83
N GLY A 300 12.58 6.55 2.43
CA GLY A 300 11.26 5.94 2.20
C GLY A 300 10.10 6.81 2.68
N LEU A 301 10.26 7.56 3.78
CA LEU A 301 9.25 8.50 4.25
C LEU A 301 9.10 9.70 3.30
N ASP A 302 10.21 10.28 2.85
CA ASP A 302 10.19 11.39 1.88
C ASP A 302 9.54 10.95 0.55
N ASP A 303 9.86 9.74 0.09
CA ASP A 303 9.29 9.17 -1.13
C ASP A 303 7.79 8.85 -0.94
N LEU A 304 7.38 8.29 0.21
CA LEU A 304 5.96 8.08 0.54
C LEU A 304 5.17 9.39 0.44
N ASP A 305 5.64 10.45 1.10
CA ASP A 305 4.94 11.73 1.15
C ASP A 305 4.90 12.42 -0.22
N TYR A 306 5.99 12.36 -0.98
CA TYR A 306 6.05 12.91 -2.33
C TYR A 306 5.13 12.16 -3.29
N TYR A 307 5.28 10.84 -3.40
CA TYR A 307 4.56 10.05 -4.41
C TYR A 307 3.09 9.89 -4.08
N ALA A 308 2.68 9.92 -2.80
CA ALA A 308 1.27 9.93 -2.45
C ALA A 308 0.55 11.20 -2.97
N ASN A 309 1.26 12.33 -3.04
CA ASN A 309 0.73 13.57 -3.61
C ASN A 309 0.75 13.59 -5.16
N LYS A 310 1.63 12.80 -5.79
CA LYS A 310 1.75 12.69 -7.26
C LYS A 310 0.91 11.58 -7.88
N GLN A 311 0.35 10.71 -7.04
CA GLN A 311 -0.46 9.58 -7.46
C GLN A 311 -1.70 10.05 -8.24
N SER A 312 -1.84 9.52 -9.45
CA SER A 312 -2.98 9.77 -10.33
C SER A 312 -4.29 9.30 -9.69
N PRO A 313 -5.37 10.09 -9.76
CA PRO A 313 -6.70 9.64 -9.36
C PRO A 313 -7.25 8.53 -10.27
N ASP A 314 -6.74 8.42 -11.50
CA ASP A 314 -7.12 7.36 -12.46
C ASP A 314 -6.33 6.06 -12.23
N GLY A 315 -5.47 6.04 -11.22
CA GLY A 315 -4.65 4.91 -10.84
C GLY A 315 -5.45 3.70 -10.32
N PRO A 316 -4.91 2.48 -10.48
CA PRO A 316 -5.61 1.26 -10.16
C PRO A 316 -5.72 0.95 -8.64
N ALA A 317 -6.71 0.13 -8.27
CA ALA A 317 -7.12 -0.14 -6.89
C ALA A 317 -6.06 -0.70 -5.93
N MET A 318 -4.98 -1.32 -6.41
CA MET A 318 -3.96 -1.94 -5.55
C MET A 318 -2.99 -0.93 -4.93
N THR A 319 -2.83 0.24 -5.55
CA THR A 319 -1.79 1.22 -5.21
C THR A 319 -1.83 1.63 -3.74
N TRP A 320 -2.99 2.07 -3.26
CA TRP A 320 -3.12 2.61 -1.90
C TRP A 320 -2.93 1.57 -0.79
N ALA A 321 -2.98 0.27 -1.10
CA ALA A 321 -2.63 -0.76 -0.13
C ALA A 321 -1.13 -0.70 0.24
N ILE A 322 -0.27 -0.45 -0.75
CA ILE A 322 1.17 -0.28 -0.54
C ILE A 322 1.44 0.98 0.28
N TYR A 323 0.81 2.11 -0.07
CA TYR A 323 0.89 3.34 0.73
C TYR A 323 0.44 3.13 2.18
N SER A 324 -0.61 2.33 2.41
CA SER A 324 -1.07 1.98 3.76
C SER A 324 0.00 1.22 4.54
N ILE A 325 0.63 0.22 3.93
CA ILE A 325 1.66 -0.61 4.56
C ILE A 325 2.92 0.22 4.85
N VAL A 326 3.37 1.02 3.88
CA VAL A 326 4.57 1.87 4.02
C VAL A 326 4.33 2.99 5.03
N ALA A 327 3.16 3.62 5.05
CA ALA A 327 2.80 4.61 6.08
C ALA A 327 2.81 3.99 7.49
N ASP A 328 2.28 2.78 7.64
CA ASP A 328 2.28 2.08 8.93
C ASP A 328 3.70 1.71 9.40
N GLU A 329 4.61 1.45 8.45
CA GLU A 329 6.02 1.14 8.71
C GLU A 329 6.86 2.39 9.01
N LEU A 330 6.73 3.46 8.21
CA LEU A 330 7.67 4.57 8.20
C LEU A 330 7.17 5.83 8.90
N SER A 331 5.87 6.11 8.89
CA SER A 331 5.36 7.37 9.44
C SER A 331 5.65 7.48 10.95
N PRO A 332 6.12 8.66 11.42
CA PRO A 332 6.45 8.87 12.82
C PRO A 332 5.24 9.27 13.68
N SER A 333 4.16 9.71 13.05
CA SER A 333 2.97 10.27 13.69
C SER A 333 1.72 10.02 12.85
N GLY A 334 0.55 10.34 13.41
CA GLY A 334 -0.71 10.29 12.67
C GLY A 334 -1.24 8.88 12.42
N CYS A 335 -2.24 8.78 11.56
CA CYS A 335 -2.98 7.55 11.26
C CYS A 335 -3.40 7.48 9.79
N SER A 336 -2.68 8.14 8.90
CA SER A 336 -2.90 8.10 7.46
C SER A 336 -2.85 6.68 6.88
N ALA A 337 -2.09 5.76 7.51
CA ALA A 337 -2.13 4.33 7.20
C ALA A 337 -3.56 3.75 7.20
N TYR A 338 -4.43 4.21 8.11
CA TYR A 338 -5.85 3.83 8.12
C TYR A 338 -6.61 4.42 6.94
N THR A 339 -6.41 5.71 6.64
CA THR A 339 -7.03 6.38 5.49
C THR A 339 -6.66 5.70 4.17
N TYR A 340 -5.37 5.42 3.95
CA TYR A 340 -4.92 4.66 2.78
C TYR A 340 -5.49 3.25 2.72
N SER A 341 -5.64 2.57 3.87
CA SER A 341 -6.30 1.26 3.91
C SER A 341 -7.73 1.37 3.40
N GLN A 342 -8.49 2.38 3.81
CA GLN A 342 -9.85 2.58 3.29
C GLN A 342 -9.84 2.94 1.80
N TYR A 343 -8.84 3.71 1.35
CA TYR A 343 -8.68 4.09 -0.05
C TYR A 343 -8.39 2.88 -0.95
N SER A 344 -7.64 1.89 -0.46
CA SER A 344 -7.27 0.70 -1.24
C SER A 344 -8.43 -0.16 -1.73
N TYR A 345 -9.65 0.04 -1.23
CA TYR A 345 -10.80 -0.75 -1.68
C TYR A 345 -12.11 0.06 -1.76
N LYS A 346 -12.38 0.98 -0.82
CA LYS A 346 -13.74 1.54 -0.65
C LYS A 346 -14.26 2.26 -1.91
N PRO A 347 -13.49 3.13 -2.59
CA PRO A 347 -14.01 3.83 -3.76
C PRO A 347 -13.98 2.97 -5.04
N TYR A 348 -13.23 1.88 -5.02
CA TYR A 348 -13.18 0.87 -6.10
C TYR A 348 -14.30 -0.17 -5.98
N THR A 349 -14.92 -0.29 -4.81
CA THR A 349 -15.95 -1.29 -4.52
C THR A 349 -17.23 -1.01 -5.30
N ARG A 350 -17.86 -2.07 -5.82
CA ARG A 350 -19.19 -2.04 -6.44
C ARG A 350 -20.17 -2.96 -5.69
N PRO A 351 -21.37 -2.48 -5.34
CA PRO A 351 -22.38 -3.30 -4.69
C PRO A 351 -22.98 -4.34 -5.66
N PRO A 352 -23.63 -5.42 -5.16
CA PRO A 352 -23.81 -5.73 -3.73
C PRO A 352 -22.73 -6.66 -3.16
N PHE A 353 -21.81 -7.17 -3.97
CA PHE A 353 -20.90 -8.25 -3.58
C PHE A 353 -19.48 -7.81 -3.21
N TYR A 354 -19.27 -6.50 -3.08
CA TYR A 354 -17.96 -5.91 -2.77
C TYR A 354 -16.87 -6.33 -3.77
N GLN A 355 -17.20 -6.41 -5.06
CA GLN A 355 -16.20 -6.61 -6.13
C GLN A 355 -15.52 -5.28 -6.43
N LEU A 356 -14.22 -5.30 -6.68
CA LEU A 356 -13.47 -4.10 -7.02
C LEU A 356 -13.46 -3.86 -8.54
N SER A 357 -13.65 -2.61 -8.94
CA SER A 357 -13.27 -2.07 -10.25
C SER A 357 -11.78 -1.72 -10.23
N GLU A 358 -11.12 -1.80 -11.37
CA GLU A 358 -9.73 -1.37 -11.51
C GLU A 358 -9.58 0.11 -11.15
N GLN A 359 -10.49 0.96 -11.64
CA GLN A 359 -10.39 2.41 -11.51
C GLN A 359 -11.56 2.99 -10.70
N LEU A 360 -11.40 4.23 -10.24
CA LEU A 360 -12.43 4.91 -9.43
C LEU A 360 -13.72 5.15 -10.23
N VAL A 361 -13.60 5.46 -11.52
CA VAL A 361 -14.71 5.89 -12.39
C VAL A 361 -14.92 4.91 -13.55
N ASP A 362 -16.08 4.27 -13.63
CA ASP A 362 -16.32 3.25 -14.69
C ASP A 362 -16.61 3.84 -16.08
N ASN A 363 -16.85 5.15 -16.17
CA ASN A 363 -17.12 5.82 -17.44
C ASN A 363 -15.81 6.11 -18.19
N ALA A 364 -15.51 5.26 -19.18
CA ALA A 364 -14.35 5.36 -20.04
C ALA A 364 -14.17 6.75 -20.71
N THR A 365 -15.23 7.51 -21.00
CA THR A 365 -15.07 8.81 -21.67
C THR A 365 -14.45 9.88 -20.80
N VAL A 366 -14.47 9.69 -19.47
CA VAL A 366 -13.90 10.62 -18.49
C VAL A 366 -12.73 10.00 -17.73
N ASN A 367 -12.40 8.73 -18.01
CA ASN A 367 -11.37 7.96 -17.34
C ASN A 367 -10.50 7.24 -18.38
N GLY A 368 -9.57 7.96 -19.00
CA GLY A 368 -8.53 7.40 -19.88
C GLY A 368 -8.98 6.81 -21.23
N GLY A 369 -10.28 6.70 -21.52
CA GLY A 369 -10.80 6.19 -22.80
C GLY A 369 -10.97 4.66 -22.86
N THR A 370 -10.68 3.93 -21.78
CA THR A 370 -10.80 2.47 -21.70
C THR A 370 -11.76 2.06 -20.58
N HIS A 371 -12.46 0.95 -20.77
CA HIS A 371 -13.30 0.40 -19.71
C HIS A 371 -12.41 -0.23 -18.63
N PRO A 372 -12.59 0.10 -17.33
CA PRO A 372 -11.82 -0.52 -16.26
C PRO A 372 -12.07 -2.02 -16.20
N ALA A 373 -11.05 -2.80 -15.82
CA ALA A 373 -11.23 -4.21 -15.58
C ALA A 373 -12.18 -4.46 -14.40
N TYR A 374 -13.10 -5.41 -14.58
CA TYR A 374 -14.07 -5.79 -13.55
C TYR A 374 -14.48 -7.27 -13.69
N PRO A 375 -14.49 -8.06 -12.60
CA PRO A 375 -13.88 -7.73 -11.30
C PRO A 375 -12.36 -7.61 -11.42
N PHE A 376 -11.76 -6.76 -10.60
CA PHE A 376 -10.32 -6.52 -10.56
C PHE A 376 -9.68 -7.23 -9.36
N LEU A 377 -9.11 -8.41 -9.59
CA LEU A 377 -8.54 -9.22 -8.52
C LEU A 377 -7.23 -8.66 -7.98
N THR A 378 -6.54 -7.81 -8.73
CA THR A 378 -5.29 -7.19 -8.26
C THR A 378 -5.58 -6.24 -7.11
N GLY A 379 -6.68 -5.48 -7.18
CA GLY A 379 -7.18 -4.67 -6.06
C GLY A 379 -7.51 -5.52 -4.84
N HIS A 380 -8.18 -6.66 -5.03
CA HIS A 380 -8.46 -7.60 -3.93
C HIS A 380 -7.16 -8.13 -3.31
N GLY A 381 -6.17 -8.44 -4.14
CA GLY A 381 -4.82 -8.83 -3.73
C GLY A 381 -4.15 -7.78 -2.85
N GLY A 382 -4.01 -6.54 -3.35
CA GLY A 382 -3.41 -5.43 -2.62
C GLY A 382 -4.08 -5.20 -1.27
N ALA A 383 -5.40 -5.02 -1.25
CA ALA A 383 -6.14 -4.80 -0.01
C ALA A 383 -6.04 -5.99 0.97
N ASN A 384 -5.81 -7.22 0.49
CA ASN A 384 -5.61 -8.40 1.35
C ASN A 384 -4.30 -8.38 2.14
N GLN A 385 -3.34 -7.55 1.74
CA GLN A 385 -2.01 -7.44 2.36
C GLN A 385 -1.99 -6.50 3.58
N VAL A 386 -2.87 -5.49 3.63
CA VAL A 386 -2.76 -4.36 4.57
C VAL A 386 -2.72 -4.80 6.03
N THR A 387 -3.59 -5.71 6.45
CA THR A 387 -3.67 -6.12 7.86
C THR A 387 -2.41 -6.86 8.30
N ILE A 388 -1.94 -7.81 7.50
CA ILE A 388 -0.83 -8.69 7.87
C ILE A 388 0.53 -8.03 7.66
N PHE A 389 0.73 -7.28 6.57
CA PHE A 389 2.01 -6.64 6.27
C PHE A 389 2.10 -5.20 6.79
N GLY A 390 0.98 -4.50 6.92
CA GLY A 390 0.90 -3.18 7.57
C GLY A 390 0.77 -3.33 9.08
N TYR A 391 -0.44 -3.59 9.57
CA TYR A 391 -0.73 -3.46 11.01
C TYR A 391 0.01 -4.45 11.93
N LEU A 392 0.22 -5.69 11.48
CA LEU A 392 1.10 -6.64 12.19
C LEU A 392 2.58 -6.36 11.89
N GLY A 393 2.87 -5.71 10.76
CA GLY A 393 4.23 -5.43 10.30
C GLY A 393 5.00 -6.69 9.94
N LEU A 394 4.32 -7.75 9.47
CA LEU A 394 4.99 -9.01 9.10
C LEU A 394 5.98 -8.77 7.96
N ARG A 395 7.20 -9.31 8.06
CA ARG A 395 8.17 -9.35 6.94
C ARG A 395 8.62 -10.79 6.71
N LEU A 396 8.57 -11.25 5.46
CA LEU A 396 8.87 -12.63 5.07
C LEU A 396 10.34 -12.76 4.64
N PHE A 397 11.27 -12.53 5.55
CA PHE A 397 12.68 -12.67 5.24
C PHE A 397 13.09 -14.15 5.11
N PRO A 398 14.01 -14.49 4.17
CA PRO A 398 14.52 -15.83 3.99
C PRO A 398 15.52 -16.25 5.10
N ASP A 399 15.23 -15.97 6.36
CA ASP A 399 16.08 -16.29 7.51
C ASP A 399 15.40 -17.28 8.49
N GLN A 400 15.92 -17.38 9.71
CA GLN A 400 15.42 -18.32 10.73
C GLN A 400 14.52 -17.64 11.78
N GLY A 401 14.05 -16.42 11.52
CA GLY A 401 13.20 -15.62 12.41
C GLY A 401 11.82 -15.29 11.82
N LEU A 402 10.84 -15.09 12.71
CA LEU A 402 9.59 -14.42 12.40
C LEU A 402 9.74 -12.93 12.71
N HIS A 403 9.56 -12.07 11.71
CA HIS A 403 9.76 -10.62 11.85
C HIS A 403 8.42 -9.88 11.85
N VAL A 404 8.20 -9.04 12.86
CA VAL A 404 6.98 -8.24 13.03
C VAL A 404 7.31 -6.85 13.56
N ASN A 405 6.53 -5.84 13.19
CA ASN A 405 6.69 -4.48 13.70
C ASN A 405 5.32 -3.82 13.89
N PRO A 406 4.54 -4.27 14.90
CA PRO A 406 3.12 -4.00 14.93
C PRO A 406 2.76 -2.54 15.26
N ASN A 407 1.79 -2.02 14.51
CA ASN A 407 1.17 -0.73 14.75
C ASN A 407 -0.31 -0.79 14.31
N LEU A 408 -1.23 -0.89 15.27
CA LEU A 408 -2.66 -0.86 14.96
C LEU A 408 -3.15 0.60 14.94
N PRO A 409 -3.81 1.08 13.86
CA PRO A 409 -4.42 2.40 13.87
C PRO A 409 -5.46 2.55 14.99
N PRO A 410 -5.53 3.72 15.67
CA PRO A 410 -6.40 3.93 16.83
C PRO A 410 -7.91 3.83 16.52
N GLN A 411 -8.29 3.92 15.25
CA GLN A 411 -9.67 3.73 14.77
C GLN A 411 -10.13 2.27 14.90
N ILE A 412 -9.20 1.30 14.91
CA ILE A 412 -9.49 -0.12 15.04
C ILE A 412 -9.36 -0.51 16.52
N PRO A 413 -10.46 -0.78 17.24
CA PRO A 413 -10.38 -1.08 18.67
C PRO A 413 -9.74 -2.45 18.94
N TYR A 414 -10.00 -3.41 18.06
CA TYR A 414 -9.50 -4.78 18.14
C TYR A 414 -9.40 -5.37 16.73
N LEU A 415 -8.34 -6.14 16.50
CA LEU A 415 -8.12 -6.90 15.27
C LEU A 415 -7.58 -8.28 15.61
N LYS A 416 -8.32 -9.32 15.30
CA LYS A 416 -7.79 -10.69 15.25
C LYS A 416 -7.34 -10.96 13.82
N TYR A 417 -6.05 -11.24 13.64
CA TYR A 417 -5.53 -11.60 12.33
C TYR A 417 -5.98 -13.01 11.96
N ARG A 418 -6.15 -13.24 10.66
CA ARG A 418 -6.23 -14.60 10.11
C ARG A 418 -5.05 -15.43 10.58
N THR A 419 -5.25 -16.73 10.69
CA THR A 419 -4.15 -17.69 10.89
C THR A 419 -3.18 -17.54 9.72
N PHE A 420 -1.93 -17.27 10.06
CA PHE A 420 -0.85 -17.16 9.07
C PHE A 420 0.25 -18.18 9.36
N TYR A 421 1.06 -18.48 8.35
CA TYR A 421 2.05 -19.54 8.40
C TYR A 421 3.46 -18.98 8.30
N TRP A 422 4.33 -19.50 9.15
CA TRP A 422 5.76 -19.28 9.07
C TRP A 422 6.46 -20.64 9.14
N ARG A 423 7.27 -20.95 8.12
CA ARG A 423 7.91 -22.25 7.91
C ARG A 423 6.94 -23.44 8.00
N GLY A 424 5.71 -23.25 7.55
CA GLY A 424 4.62 -24.22 7.56
C GLY A 424 3.92 -24.40 8.91
N TRP A 425 4.31 -23.62 9.92
CA TRP A 425 3.70 -23.64 11.25
C TRP A 425 2.64 -22.55 11.38
N PRO A 426 1.40 -22.88 11.77
CA PRO A 426 0.32 -21.91 11.93
C PRO A 426 0.55 -21.06 13.18
N ILE A 427 0.38 -19.75 13.01
CA ILE A 427 0.52 -18.71 14.00
C ILE A 427 -0.83 -18.00 14.12
N SER A 428 -1.23 -17.73 15.36
CA SER A 428 -2.40 -16.88 15.64
C SER A 428 -1.94 -15.60 16.29
N ALA A 429 -2.55 -14.49 15.91
CA ALA A 429 -2.26 -13.20 16.49
C ALA A 429 -3.51 -12.35 16.64
N TRP A 430 -3.47 -11.41 17.58
CA TRP A 430 -4.45 -10.35 17.70
C TRP A 430 -3.81 -9.09 18.27
N SER A 431 -4.42 -7.95 17.96
CA SER A 431 -3.97 -6.63 18.38
C SER A 431 -5.13 -5.85 18.98
N ASN A 432 -4.83 -5.14 20.06
CA ASN A 432 -5.53 -3.90 20.38
C ASN A 432 -4.61 -2.73 20.07
N TYR A 433 -5.00 -1.50 20.39
CA TYR A 433 -4.17 -0.34 20.09
C TYR A 433 -2.77 -0.39 20.74
N THR A 434 -2.67 -0.93 21.95
CA THR A 434 -1.46 -0.86 22.78
C THR A 434 -0.51 -2.04 22.60
N HIS A 435 -1.03 -3.23 22.32
CA HIS A 435 -0.24 -4.45 22.27
C HIS A 435 -0.77 -5.42 21.21
N THR A 436 0.16 -6.21 20.69
CA THR A 436 -0.06 -7.36 19.81
C THR A 436 0.34 -8.63 20.55
N THR A 437 -0.51 -9.64 20.54
CA THR A 437 -0.20 -10.96 21.09
C THR A 437 -0.06 -11.97 19.96
N ILE A 438 1.05 -12.70 19.94
CA ILE A 438 1.37 -13.74 18.95
C ILE A 438 1.50 -15.07 19.67
N SER A 439 0.88 -16.13 19.15
CA SER A 439 0.97 -17.48 19.71
C SER A 439 1.08 -18.54 18.61
N ARG A 440 1.67 -19.69 18.92
CA ARG A 440 1.49 -20.90 18.10
C ARG A 440 -0.01 -21.18 18.04
N HIS A 441 -0.55 -21.49 16.86
CA HIS A 441 -1.97 -21.76 16.78
C HIS A 441 -2.29 -23.07 17.55
N PRO A 442 -3.28 -23.08 18.47
CA PRO A 442 -3.45 -24.18 19.42
C PRO A 442 -3.98 -25.48 18.79
N THR A 443 -4.83 -25.37 17.75
CA THR A 443 -5.56 -26.51 17.19
C THR A 443 -5.31 -26.79 15.71
N THR A 444 -4.79 -25.81 14.97
CA THR A 444 -4.57 -25.91 13.53
C THR A 444 -3.30 -26.71 13.31
N LYS A 445 -3.39 -27.72 12.45
CA LYS A 445 -2.25 -28.59 12.16
C LYS A 445 -1.20 -27.84 11.32
N PRO A 446 0.09 -28.12 11.52
CA PRO A 446 1.13 -27.69 10.58
C PRO A 446 0.85 -28.23 9.18
N LEU A 447 1.38 -27.55 8.17
CA LEU A 447 1.37 -28.06 6.81
C LEU A 447 2.14 -29.39 6.72
N ASP A 448 1.80 -30.22 5.74
CA ASP A 448 2.49 -31.51 5.52
C ASP A 448 4.00 -31.33 5.23
N VAL A 449 4.39 -30.15 4.72
CA VAL A 449 5.75 -29.76 4.36
C VAL A 449 6.39 -28.81 5.38
N ALA A 450 5.78 -28.66 6.56
CA ALA A 450 6.30 -27.77 7.60
C ALA A 450 7.71 -28.17 8.03
N ASP A 451 8.54 -27.17 8.30
CA ASP A 451 9.93 -27.38 8.68
C ASP A 451 10.01 -28.09 10.03
N SER A 452 10.44 -29.36 10.00
CA SER A 452 10.51 -30.24 11.17
C SER A 452 11.41 -29.71 12.29
N ARG A 453 12.35 -28.79 12.00
CA ARG A 453 13.23 -28.17 13.00
C ARG A 453 12.45 -27.38 14.05
N TYR A 454 11.25 -26.89 13.70
CA TYR A 454 10.39 -26.11 14.59
C TYR A 454 9.24 -26.93 15.20
N ALA A 455 9.28 -28.26 15.05
CA ALA A 455 8.25 -29.15 15.61
C ALA A 455 8.27 -29.24 17.14
N ASN A 456 9.45 -29.11 17.74
CA ASN A 456 9.64 -29.16 19.20
C ASN A 456 10.54 -28.01 19.68
N LYS A 457 10.67 -26.94 18.88
CA LYS A 457 11.55 -25.80 19.15
C LYS A 457 10.75 -24.50 19.12
N GLY A 458 11.10 -23.56 19.99
CA GLY A 458 10.56 -22.20 19.92
C GLY A 458 10.96 -21.48 18.63
N ILE A 459 10.12 -20.55 18.18
CA ILE A 459 10.39 -19.66 17.05
C ILE A 459 11.02 -18.36 17.58
N ALA A 460 12.12 -17.91 16.98
CA ALA A 460 12.65 -16.57 17.26
C ALA A 460 11.72 -15.52 16.64
N VAL A 461 11.23 -14.59 17.44
CA VAL A 461 10.38 -13.48 16.98
C VAL A 461 11.15 -12.19 17.15
N TYR A 462 11.47 -11.53 16.04
CA TYR A 462 12.11 -10.21 16.01
C TYR A 462 11.00 -9.15 15.91
N ALA A 463 10.84 -8.37 16.99
CA ALA A 463 9.81 -7.35 17.12
C ALA A 463 10.42 -5.96 17.02
N GLY A 464 10.15 -5.22 15.95
CA GLY A 464 10.68 -3.88 15.71
C GLY A 464 11.25 -3.70 14.31
N LYS A 465 11.98 -2.61 14.10
CA LYS A 465 12.62 -2.32 12.80
C LYS A 465 13.81 -3.25 12.56
N MET A 466 14.14 -3.47 11.29
CA MET A 466 15.34 -4.23 10.93
C MET A 466 16.58 -3.52 11.49
N GLY A 467 17.46 -4.26 12.17
CA GLY A 467 18.63 -3.71 12.88
C GLY A 467 18.36 -3.14 14.27
N ASP A 468 17.10 -2.90 14.65
CA ASP A 468 16.67 -2.42 15.98
C ASP A 468 15.42 -3.18 16.44
N SER A 469 15.55 -4.50 16.58
CA SER A 469 14.46 -5.40 16.97
C SER A 469 14.71 -6.05 18.33
N ALA A 470 13.64 -6.18 19.10
CA ALA A 470 13.64 -6.98 20.32
C ALA A 470 13.47 -8.46 19.97
N LEU A 471 14.35 -9.31 20.49
CA LEU A 471 14.25 -10.75 20.33
C LEU A 471 13.33 -11.36 21.40
N HIS A 472 12.30 -12.04 20.95
CA HIS A 472 11.42 -12.88 21.76
C HIS A 472 11.49 -14.34 21.30
N HIS A 473 10.97 -15.25 22.13
CA HIS A 473 10.89 -16.67 21.81
C HIS A 473 9.46 -17.16 21.94
N LEU A 474 8.86 -17.53 20.82
CA LEU A 474 7.52 -18.07 20.76
C LEU A 474 7.56 -19.59 21.02
N THR A 475 7.17 -19.99 22.23
CA THR A 475 7.07 -21.40 22.65
C THR A 475 5.67 -21.95 22.39
N PHE A 476 5.38 -23.20 22.77
CA PHE A 476 4.08 -23.83 22.54
C PHE A 476 3.00 -23.35 23.51
N ASP A 477 3.39 -23.09 24.76
CA ASP A 477 2.46 -22.80 25.85
C ASP A 477 2.39 -21.30 26.20
N GLU A 478 3.36 -20.50 25.74
CA GLU A 478 3.47 -19.09 26.10
C GLU A 478 3.36 -18.18 24.86
N PRO A 479 2.37 -17.27 24.83
CA PRO A 479 2.29 -16.26 23.79
C PRO A 479 3.37 -15.18 23.99
N VAL A 480 3.78 -14.55 22.89
CA VAL A 480 4.62 -13.34 22.88
C VAL A 480 3.72 -12.11 22.86
N VAL A 481 3.90 -11.20 23.81
CA VAL A 481 3.20 -9.90 23.84
C VAL A 481 4.17 -8.80 23.47
N ILE A 482 3.85 -8.08 22.40
CA ILE A 482 4.66 -7.00 21.83
C ILE A 482 3.91 -5.69 22.02
N LYS A 483 4.63 -4.65 22.45
CA LYS A 483 4.06 -3.30 22.52
C LYS A 483 3.98 -2.71 21.12
N ASN A 484 2.83 -2.16 20.75
CA ASN A 484 2.65 -1.51 19.46
C ASN A 484 3.33 -0.13 19.43
N ARG A 485 3.70 0.35 18.24
CA ARG A 485 4.34 1.66 18.07
C ARG A 485 3.44 2.84 18.46
N GLN A 486 2.12 2.69 18.30
CA GLN A 486 1.10 3.69 18.66
C GLN A 486 1.32 5.07 18.01
N ILE A 487 1.78 5.12 16.76
CA ILE A 487 2.14 6.38 16.08
C ILE A 487 0.97 7.38 16.00
N GLY A 488 -0.28 6.89 15.96
CA GLY A 488 -1.48 7.73 15.99
C GLY A 488 -1.69 8.55 17.26
N SER A 489 -0.94 8.26 18.34
CA SER A 489 -0.92 9.08 19.56
C SER A 489 0.16 10.17 19.53
N VAL A 490 1.06 10.14 18.54
CA VAL A 490 2.04 11.19 18.30
C VAL A 490 1.41 12.19 17.35
N ASN A 491 1.31 13.44 17.79
CA ASN A 491 0.71 14.50 16.98
C ASN A 491 1.69 14.97 15.91
N THR A 492 1.30 14.91 14.64
CA THR A 492 2.01 15.54 13.52
C THR A 492 2.07 17.05 13.75
N VAL A 493 0.92 17.67 14.05
CA VAL A 493 0.85 19.07 14.48
C VAL A 493 0.84 19.13 16.00
N HIS A 494 1.92 19.61 16.61
CA HIS A 494 2.08 19.64 18.06
C HIS A 494 0.86 20.27 18.77
N GLY A 495 0.30 19.53 19.73
CA GLY A 495 -0.87 19.97 20.49
C GLY A 495 -2.24 19.76 19.80
N ASN A 496 -2.30 19.11 18.63
CA ASN A 496 -3.56 18.78 17.97
C ASN A 496 -4.47 17.85 18.82
N LEU A 497 -5.68 18.30 19.12
CA LEU A 497 -6.70 17.52 19.84
C LEU A 497 -7.65 16.73 18.92
N ALA A 498 -7.66 17.06 17.63
CA ALA A 498 -8.54 16.47 16.61
C ALA A 498 -7.92 15.26 15.90
N GLN A 499 -6.60 15.09 15.97
CA GLN A 499 -5.89 14.04 15.24
C GLN A 499 -6.45 12.64 15.54
N CYS A 500 -6.67 11.85 14.49
CA CYS A 500 -7.14 10.46 14.54
C CYS A 500 -8.45 10.26 15.32
N ARG A 501 -9.26 11.32 15.45
CA ARG A 501 -10.57 11.26 16.09
C ARG A 501 -11.64 10.83 15.08
N PRO A 502 -12.76 10.23 15.55
CA PRO A 502 -13.88 9.93 14.68
C PRO A 502 -14.43 11.20 14.01
N VAL A 503 -14.62 11.12 12.70
CA VAL A 503 -15.10 12.23 11.86
C VAL A 503 -16.39 11.82 11.16
N LYS A 504 -17.34 12.74 11.06
CA LYS A 504 -18.56 12.58 10.26
C LYS A 504 -18.79 13.79 9.35
N SER A 505 -19.19 13.54 8.12
CA SER A 505 -19.72 14.54 7.19
C SER A 505 -21.01 13.99 6.56
N SER A 506 -22.01 14.85 6.42
CA SER A 506 -23.26 14.51 5.73
C SER A 506 -23.25 14.91 4.24
N ASN A 507 -22.20 15.59 3.79
CA ASN A 507 -22.04 16.03 2.41
C ASN A 507 -21.43 14.91 1.56
N SER A 508 -21.81 14.85 0.28
CA SER A 508 -21.10 14.01 -0.68
C SER A 508 -19.68 14.53 -0.89
N TYR A 509 -18.74 13.62 -1.10
CA TYR A 509 -17.33 13.91 -1.32
C TYR A 509 -16.79 13.10 -2.49
N GLU A 510 -15.70 13.57 -3.07
CA GLU A 510 -15.02 12.92 -4.20
C GLU A 510 -14.49 11.53 -3.81
N PRO A 511 -14.49 10.54 -4.72
CA PRO A 511 -13.98 9.21 -4.43
C PRO A 511 -12.57 9.24 -3.83
N GLY A 512 -12.36 8.52 -2.72
CA GLY A 512 -11.07 8.50 -2.01
C GLY A 512 -10.78 9.72 -1.12
N GLN A 513 -11.58 10.79 -1.23
CA GLN A 513 -11.36 12.04 -0.50
C GLN A 513 -12.16 12.08 0.81
N PHE A 514 -11.83 11.17 1.73
CA PHE A 514 -12.65 10.87 2.90
C PHE A 514 -12.63 11.96 3.99
N PRO A 515 -13.72 12.15 4.76
CA PRO A 515 -13.71 13.04 5.93
C PRO A 515 -12.62 12.71 6.96
N ILE A 516 -12.29 11.44 7.16
CA ILE A 516 -11.24 11.03 8.12
C ILE A 516 -9.85 11.55 7.75
N ALA A 517 -9.61 11.86 6.47
CA ALA A 517 -8.33 12.38 6.00
C ALA A 517 -8.01 13.74 6.61
N ALA A 518 -9.02 14.58 6.84
CA ALA A 518 -8.85 15.93 7.38
C ALA A 518 -8.23 15.99 8.78
N VAL A 519 -8.02 14.87 9.47
CA VAL A 519 -7.42 14.81 10.81
C VAL A 519 -6.46 13.62 10.96
N ASP A 520 -5.99 13.02 9.86
CA ASP A 520 -5.13 11.84 9.94
C ASP A 520 -3.64 12.18 10.09
N GLY A 521 -3.28 13.46 9.96
CA GLY A 521 -1.93 13.95 10.12
C GLY A 521 -1.03 13.78 8.90
N ALA A 522 -1.56 13.49 7.71
CA ALA A 522 -0.84 13.51 6.44
C ALA A 522 -1.28 14.67 5.54
N THR A 523 -0.40 15.11 4.65
CA THR A 523 -0.69 16.17 3.67
C THR A 523 -1.22 15.63 2.34
N SER A 524 -0.95 14.37 2.05
CA SER A 524 -1.26 13.69 0.80
C SER A 524 -2.65 13.03 0.77
N THR A 525 -3.26 12.82 1.93
CA THR A 525 -4.69 12.49 2.05
C THR A 525 -5.47 13.76 2.29
N LYS A 526 -6.69 13.86 1.75
CA LYS A 526 -7.54 15.04 1.95
C LYS A 526 -9.02 14.71 1.87
N TRP A 527 -9.82 15.48 2.59
CA TRP A 527 -11.27 15.52 2.41
C TRP A 527 -11.62 16.53 1.32
N GLN A 528 -12.50 16.16 0.38
CA GLN A 528 -12.96 17.06 -0.68
C GLN A 528 -14.46 16.87 -0.96
N PRO A 529 -15.32 17.82 -0.56
CA PRO A 529 -16.73 17.79 -0.92
C PRO A 529 -16.94 17.88 -2.43
N SER A 530 -18.03 17.30 -2.94
CA SER A 530 -18.26 17.27 -4.40
C SER A 530 -18.73 18.58 -5.02
N LYS A 531 -19.14 19.57 -4.22
CA LYS A 531 -19.73 20.81 -4.74
C LYS A 531 -19.20 22.05 -4.02
N ALA A 532 -18.57 22.95 -4.77
CA ALA A 532 -18.13 24.26 -4.28
C ALA A 532 -19.28 25.22 -3.96
N ALA A 533 -20.42 25.08 -4.64
CA ALA A 533 -21.57 25.97 -4.48
C ALA A 533 -22.31 25.78 -3.14
N GLU A 534 -22.13 24.62 -2.49
CA GLU A 534 -22.75 24.27 -1.22
C GLU A 534 -21.78 24.55 -0.05
N VAL A 535 -22.32 24.91 1.11
CA VAL A 535 -21.54 24.90 2.35
C VAL A 535 -21.41 23.45 2.77
N SER A 536 -20.18 22.98 2.96
CA SER A 536 -19.89 21.62 3.41
C SER A 536 -19.42 21.63 4.85
N SER A 537 -19.75 20.57 5.58
CA SER A 537 -19.44 20.46 7.00
C SER A 537 -18.77 19.13 7.34
N LEU A 538 -17.86 19.20 8.29
CA LEU A 538 -17.16 18.05 8.85
C LEU A 538 -17.14 18.20 10.37
N THR A 539 -17.56 17.17 11.09
CA THR A 539 -17.65 17.17 12.56
C THR A 539 -16.75 16.13 13.16
N VAL A 540 -15.86 16.56 14.05
CA VAL A 540 -14.93 15.72 14.81
C VAL A 540 -15.50 15.47 16.21
N SER A 541 -15.51 14.19 16.62
CA SER A 541 -15.87 13.78 17.98
C SER A 541 -14.62 13.68 18.87
N LEU A 542 -14.47 14.60 19.82
CA LEU A 542 -13.24 14.75 20.62
C LEU A 542 -13.20 13.79 21.81
N ALA A 543 -12.06 13.53 22.45
CA ALA A 543 -12.10 12.66 23.62
C ALA A 543 -12.76 13.34 24.82
N LYS A 544 -13.53 12.57 25.61
CA LYS A 544 -14.18 13.07 26.83
C LYS A 544 -13.18 13.71 27.81
N LYS A 545 -11.96 13.20 27.87
CA LYS A 545 -10.88 13.74 28.73
C LYS A 545 -10.37 15.11 28.28
N ASP A 546 -10.56 15.46 27.00
CA ASP A 546 -10.06 16.71 26.41
C ASP A 546 -11.13 17.83 26.49
N VAL A 547 -12.39 17.50 26.83
CA VAL A 547 -13.47 18.48 27.00
C VAL A 547 -13.12 19.45 28.12
N GLY A 548 -13.25 20.76 27.84
CA GLY A 548 -12.87 21.84 28.74
C GLY A 548 -11.41 22.30 28.62
N SER A 549 -10.57 21.57 27.87
CA SER A 549 -9.21 22.03 27.52
C SER A 549 -9.26 23.39 26.83
N LYS A 550 -8.27 24.24 27.12
CA LYS A 550 -8.21 25.61 26.64
C LYS A 550 -7.63 25.67 25.23
N VAL A 551 -8.48 25.72 24.22
CA VAL A 551 -8.06 25.86 22.82
C VAL A 551 -7.50 27.25 22.59
N LYS A 552 -6.28 27.34 22.07
CA LYS A 552 -5.58 28.60 21.77
C LYS A 552 -5.62 28.96 20.28
N GLY A 553 -5.91 28.02 19.41
CA GLY A 553 -5.84 28.25 17.98
C GLY A 553 -6.18 27.05 17.12
N PHE A 554 -6.04 27.25 15.81
CA PHE A 554 -6.25 26.24 14.79
C PHE A 554 -5.14 26.31 13.74
N TYR A 555 -4.78 25.16 13.19
CA TYR A 555 -3.99 25.06 11.98
C TYR A 555 -4.80 24.31 10.93
N PHE A 556 -4.72 24.78 9.70
CA PHE A 556 -5.35 24.16 8.55
C PHE A 556 -4.32 23.98 7.44
N ASP A 557 -4.31 22.80 6.84
CA ASP A 557 -3.73 22.54 5.53
C ASP A 557 -4.87 22.29 4.54
N TRP A 558 -4.94 23.15 3.53
CA TRP A 558 -5.94 23.13 2.49
C TRP A 558 -5.47 22.44 1.22
N ALA A 559 -4.26 21.89 1.16
CA ALA A 559 -3.63 21.40 -0.07
C ALA A 559 -3.75 22.43 -1.22
N ASP A 560 -4.13 22.00 -2.43
CA ASP A 560 -4.16 22.85 -3.62
C ASP A 560 -5.45 23.67 -3.77
N ALA A 561 -6.52 23.35 -3.04
CA ALA A 561 -7.84 23.96 -3.23
C ALA A 561 -8.40 24.62 -1.96
N PRO A 562 -7.88 25.80 -1.55
CA PRO A 562 -8.36 26.52 -0.36
C PRO A 562 -9.83 26.94 -0.41
N PRO A 563 -10.57 26.89 0.71
CA PRO A 563 -11.93 27.40 0.77
C PRO A 563 -11.94 28.93 0.66
N ILE A 564 -13.07 29.51 0.25
CA ILE A 564 -13.26 30.96 0.30
C ILE A 564 -13.53 31.37 1.74
N ASN A 565 -14.41 30.64 2.42
CA ASN A 565 -14.80 30.93 3.79
C ASN A 565 -14.66 29.68 4.66
N VAL A 566 -14.22 29.89 5.90
CA VAL A 566 -14.16 28.84 6.91
C VAL A 566 -14.83 29.32 8.19
N THR A 567 -15.55 28.42 8.86
CA THR A 567 -16.15 28.66 10.18
C THR A 567 -15.96 27.43 11.05
N VAL A 568 -15.57 27.64 12.31
CA VAL A 568 -15.41 26.56 13.31
C VAL A 568 -16.43 26.76 14.42
N LEU A 569 -17.18 25.70 14.71
CA LEU A 569 -18.19 25.64 15.77
C LEU A 569 -17.76 24.64 16.84
N PHE A 570 -17.99 24.97 18.11
CA PHE A 570 -17.94 24.03 19.23
C PHE A 570 -19.34 23.77 19.75
N HIS A 571 -19.67 22.49 20.03
CA HIS A 571 -20.98 22.10 20.54
C HIS A 571 -20.92 20.79 21.32
N ASN A 572 -21.91 20.59 22.19
CA ASN A 572 -22.00 19.40 23.05
C ASN A 572 -23.03 18.37 22.59
N LYS A 573 -23.88 18.72 21.61
CA LYS A 573 -24.93 17.87 21.06
C LYS A 573 -24.79 17.84 19.55
N THR A 574 -25.05 16.68 18.94
CA THR A 574 -25.10 16.54 17.48
C THR A 574 -25.99 17.62 16.87
N ILE A 575 -25.47 18.30 15.85
CA ILE A 575 -26.23 19.24 15.03
C ILE A 575 -26.65 18.45 13.78
N ASP A 576 -27.96 18.29 13.57
CA ASP A 576 -28.48 17.47 12.47
C ASP A 576 -28.05 17.98 11.09
N ASP A 577 -27.97 19.30 10.92
CA ASP A 577 -27.48 19.93 9.70
C ASP A 577 -26.68 21.20 10.05
N PRO A 578 -25.35 21.07 10.23
CA PRO A 578 -24.50 22.20 10.60
C PRO A 578 -24.44 23.29 9.53
N THR A 579 -24.82 22.99 8.29
CA THR A 579 -24.75 23.96 7.17
C THR A 579 -25.81 25.06 7.29
N LYS A 580 -26.93 24.79 7.95
CA LYS A 580 -28.01 25.76 8.21
C LYS A 580 -27.62 26.85 9.22
N VAL A 581 -26.60 26.59 10.03
CA VAL A 581 -26.05 27.55 10.99
C VAL A 581 -25.22 28.63 10.28
N TYR A 582 -24.75 28.34 9.05
CA TYR A 582 -23.89 29.22 8.29
C TYR A 582 -24.57 30.56 7.94
N GLY A 583 -24.03 31.66 8.46
CA GLY A 583 -24.51 33.02 8.18
C GLY A 583 -25.57 33.57 9.16
N THR A 584 -25.99 32.78 10.17
CA THR A 584 -26.87 33.28 11.23
C THR A 584 -26.04 33.87 12.38
N SER A 585 -26.30 35.15 12.70
CA SER A 585 -25.70 35.87 13.85
C SER A 585 -26.48 35.65 15.15
N SER A 586 -27.38 34.67 15.18
CA SER A 586 -28.16 34.31 16.36
C SER A 586 -27.33 33.43 17.28
N HIS A 587 -27.17 33.87 18.53
CA HIS A 587 -26.83 33.02 19.67
C HIS A 587 -27.96 31.99 19.86
N ASP A 588 -27.96 30.93 19.05
CA ASP A 588 -28.78 29.77 19.33
C ASP A 588 -28.11 28.98 20.47
N SER A 589 -28.91 28.49 21.40
CA SER A 589 -28.48 27.99 22.72
C SER A 589 -27.68 26.67 22.71
N GLY A 590 -27.21 26.22 21.54
CA GLY A 590 -26.65 24.88 21.32
C GLY A 590 -25.21 24.82 20.81
N TYR A 591 -24.62 25.91 20.30
CA TYR A 591 -23.26 25.93 19.75
C TYR A 591 -22.58 27.30 19.92
N ASP A 592 -21.25 27.29 19.92
CA ASP A 592 -20.41 28.48 19.96
C ASP A 592 -19.63 28.62 18.65
N VAL A 593 -19.75 29.77 17.98
CA VAL A 593 -18.91 30.11 16.82
C VAL A 593 -17.56 30.59 17.33
N VAL A 594 -16.51 29.78 17.13
CA VAL A 594 -15.17 30.06 17.67
C VAL A 594 -14.34 30.89 16.70
N VAL A 595 -14.41 30.56 15.41
CA VAL A 595 -13.69 31.23 14.33
C VAL A 595 -14.60 31.37 13.13
N SER A 596 -14.55 32.52 12.46
CA SER A 596 -15.13 32.71 11.14
C SER A 596 -14.19 33.58 10.30
N ILE A 597 -13.54 32.99 9.30
CA ILE A 597 -12.67 33.70 8.36
C ILE A 597 -13.44 33.89 7.07
N LYS A 598 -13.58 35.15 6.66
CA LYS A 598 -14.09 35.50 5.33
C LYS A 598 -12.91 35.73 4.41
N LYS A 599 -12.90 35.08 3.24
CA LYS A 599 -11.82 35.16 2.24
C LYS A 599 -10.48 34.70 2.80
N VAL A 600 -10.31 33.38 2.93
CA VAL A 600 -9.04 32.75 3.32
C VAL A 600 -7.93 33.24 2.39
N LYS A 601 -6.80 33.65 3.00
CA LYS A 601 -5.62 34.11 2.25
C LYS A 601 -4.84 32.90 1.75
N LEU A 602 -4.47 32.91 0.48
CA LEU A 602 -3.53 31.94 -0.09
C LEU A 602 -2.14 32.17 0.54
N SER A 603 -1.61 31.17 1.23
CA SER A 603 -0.26 31.22 1.81
C SER A 603 0.81 30.97 0.75
N ASP A 604 0.48 30.18 -0.26
CA ASP A 604 1.37 29.74 -1.33
C ASP A 604 0.66 29.94 -2.68
N ALA A 605 0.64 31.20 -3.12
CA ALA A 605 -0.05 31.58 -4.34
C ALA A 605 0.87 31.38 -5.55
N TYR A 606 0.42 30.59 -6.52
CA TYR A 606 1.17 30.32 -7.74
C TYR A 606 1.65 31.60 -8.43
N ASN A 607 2.93 31.63 -8.75
CA ASN A 607 3.63 32.71 -9.44
C ASN A 607 4.46 32.14 -10.59
N ALA A 608 3.91 32.27 -11.81
CA ALA A 608 4.54 31.82 -13.05
C ALA A 608 5.94 32.38 -13.34
N LYS A 609 6.44 33.39 -12.59
CA LYS A 609 7.80 33.92 -12.73
C LYS A 609 8.82 33.28 -11.81
N THR A 610 8.38 32.73 -10.68
CA THR A 610 9.27 32.20 -9.63
C THR A 610 9.11 30.72 -9.42
N ASP A 611 7.94 30.17 -9.73
CA ASP A 611 7.62 28.79 -9.45
C ASP A 611 8.10 27.92 -10.60
N ASN A 612 8.93 26.94 -10.28
CA ASN A 612 9.45 25.98 -11.23
C ASN A 612 8.71 24.65 -11.08
N LEU A 613 7.70 24.41 -11.91
CA LEU A 613 6.95 23.15 -11.91
C LEU A 613 7.80 21.94 -12.34
N ASP A 614 8.94 22.17 -12.98
CA ASP A 614 9.87 21.11 -13.36
C ASP A 614 10.78 20.68 -12.18
N ALA A 615 10.83 21.44 -11.09
CA ALA A 615 11.65 21.09 -9.94
C ALA A 615 11.03 19.92 -9.17
N VAL A 616 11.82 18.87 -8.91
CA VAL A 616 11.40 17.77 -8.05
C VAL A 616 11.56 18.22 -6.59
N VAL A 617 10.48 18.70 -5.99
CA VAL A 617 10.43 19.18 -4.60
C VAL A 617 9.19 18.67 -3.90
N MET A 618 9.28 18.49 -2.59
CA MET A 618 8.14 18.09 -1.75
C MET A 618 6.94 19.03 -1.97
N PRO A 619 5.75 18.50 -2.33
CA PRO A 619 4.56 19.33 -2.48
C PRO A 619 4.19 20.04 -1.18
N THR A 620 3.88 21.34 -1.29
CA THR A 620 3.43 22.17 -0.16
C THR A 620 1.99 22.60 -0.35
N GLY A 621 1.16 22.39 0.67
CA GLY A 621 -0.23 22.84 0.67
C GLY A 621 -0.40 24.30 1.05
N ASN A 622 -1.53 24.89 0.68
CA ASN A 622 -1.94 26.19 1.20
C ASN A 622 -2.40 26.05 2.65
N THR A 623 -1.82 26.81 3.57
CA THR A 623 -2.09 26.67 5.00
C THR A 623 -2.70 27.93 5.61
N THR A 624 -3.35 27.76 6.76
CA THR A 624 -3.85 28.89 7.57
C THR A 624 -3.63 28.62 9.05
N ASN A 625 -2.96 29.55 9.72
CA ASN A 625 -2.78 29.57 11.17
C ASN A 625 -3.73 30.59 11.79
N VAL A 626 -4.45 30.18 12.84
CA VAL A 626 -5.35 31.04 13.59
C VAL A 626 -4.98 31.00 15.06
N THR A 627 -4.66 32.16 15.63
CA THR A 627 -4.50 32.34 17.08
C THR A 627 -5.74 33.03 17.63
N LEU A 628 -6.36 32.43 18.64
CA LEU A 628 -7.52 32.99 19.31
C LEU A 628 -7.08 34.13 20.25
N PRO A 629 -7.87 35.22 20.34
CA PRO A 629 -7.56 36.33 21.24
C PRO A 629 -7.61 35.89 22.72
N GLU A 630 -8.50 34.96 23.05
CA GLU A 630 -8.57 34.31 24.36
C GLU A 630 -8.81 32.81 24.21
N PRO A 631 -8.28 31.97 25.12
CA PRO A 631 -8.49 30.53 25.02
C PRO A 631 -9.94 30.11 25.28
N VAL A 632 -10.50 29.34 24.35
CA VAL A 632 -11.90 28.88 24.39
C VAL A 632 -11.97 27.44 24.91
N PRO A 633 -12.87 27.11 25.86
CA PRO A 633 -13.01 25.74 26.33
C PRO A 633 -13.54 24.80 25.22
N LEU A 634 -12.86 23.68 25.02
CA LEU A 634 -13.24 22.66 24.05
C LEU A 634 -14.57 22.00 24.43
N SER A 635 -15.49 21.83 23.46
CA SER A 635 -16.73 21.07 23.65
C SER A 635 -16.58 19.58 23.23
N ARG A 636 -17.64 18.78 23.41
CA ARG A 636 -17.63 17.36 23.02
C ARG A 636 -17.39 17.15 21.52
N CYS A 637 -17.82 18.09 20.68
CA CYS A 637 -17.69 18.06 19.24
C CYS A 637 -17.19 19.41 18.71
N ALA A 638 -16.46 19.35 17.60
CA ALA A 638 -16.09 20.51 16.81
C ALA A 638 -16.54 20.31 15.37
N THR A 639 -17.14 21.34 14.76
CA THR A 639 -17.55 21.29 13.35
C THR A 639 -16.80 22.34 12.55
N LEU A 640 -16.18 21.91 11.46
CA LEU A 640 -15.60 22.72 10.41
C LEU A 640 -16.63 22.92 9.31
N LEU A 641 -16.91 24.19 8.96
CA LEU A 641 -17.73 24.59 7.83
C LEU A 641 -16.83 25.25 6.79
N ILE A 642 -16.88 24.76 5.56
CA ILE A 642 -16.14 25.34 4.42
C ILE A 642 -17.11 25.69 3.29
N ALA A 643 -16.80 26.76 2.56
CA ALA A 643 -17.60 27.19 1.41
C ALA A 643 -16.70 27.70 0.29
N GLY A 644 -17.06 27.35 -0.95
CA GLY A 644 -16.32 27.70 -2.16
C GLY A 644 -15.05 26.88 -2.34
N ASN A 645 -14.34 27.18 -3.42
CA ASN A 645 -13.05 26.61 -3.78
C ASN A 645 -12.30 27.69 -4.58
N GLN A 646 -11.13 28.12 -4.08
CA GLN A 646 -10.33 29.19 -4.70
C GLN A 646 -9.46 28.69 -5.88
N ALA A 647 -9.35 27.38 -6.09
CA ALA A 647 -8.62 26.78 -7.22
C ALA A 647 -9.47 26.63 -8.49
N LEU A 648 -10.80 26.78 -8.39
CA LEU A 648 -11.68 26.69 -9.55
C LEU A 648 -11.46 27.85 -10.52
N ASP A 649 -11.51 27.54 -11.81
CA ASP A 649 -11.45 28.56 -12.85
C ASP A 649 -12.77 29.35 -12.96
N LYS A 650 -12.77 30.40 -13.79
CA LYS A 650 -13.95 31.26 -13.97
C LYS A 650 -15.14 30.53 -14.60
N VAL A 651 -14.90 29.48 -15.37
CA VAL A 651 -15.93 28.71 -16.07
C VAL A 651 -16.64 27.81 -15.07
N ASP A 652 -15.89 27.08 -14.25
CA ASP A 652 -16.40 26.17 -13.22
C ASP A 652 -17.18 26.94 -12.14
N LEU A 653 -16.63 28.07 -11.69
CA LEU A 653 -17.32 28.96 -10.76
C LEU A 653 -18.65 29.48 -11.33
N LYS A 654 -18.71 29.76 -12.63
CA LYS A 654 -19.93 30.26 -13.29
C LYS A 654 -20.94 29.13 -13.55
N ALA A 655 -20.46 27.93 -13.83
CA ALA A 655 -21.29 26.75 -14.02
C ALA A 655 -21.84 26.19 -12.70
N GLY A 656 -21.22 26.51 -11.57
CA GLY A 656 -21.56 25.94 -10.26
C GLY A 656 -21.26 24.44 -10.17
N ASN A 657 -20.39 23.94 -11.07
CA ASN A 657 -20.17 22.51 -11.31
C ASN A 657 -18.77 22.03 -10.87
N GLY A 658 -18.07 22.82 -10.04
CA GLY A 658 -16.76 22.47 -9.52
C GLY A 658 -16.81 21.80 -8.16
N THR A 659 -15.79 21.02 -7.85
CA THR A 659 -15.59 20.37 -6.55
C THR A 659 -15.36 21.39 -5.43
N GLY A 660 -15.76 21.04 -4.21
CA GLY A 660 -15.49 21.82 -3.02
C GLY A 660 -14.00 21.94 -2.69
N ALA A 661 -13.69 22.81 -1.74
CA ALA A 661 -12.34 22.99 -1.24
C ALA A 661 -11.83 21.75 -0.50
N THR A 662 -10.50 21.57 -0.51
CA THR A 662 -9.82 20.47 0.14
C THR A 662 -9.44 20.81 1.59
N VAL A 663 -9.41 19.78 2.44
CA VAL A 663 -8.87 19.84 3.80
C VAL A 663 -7.97 18.63 3.98
N ALA A 664 -6.66 18.84 3.91
CA ALA A 664 -5.65 17.81 4.17
C ALA A 664 -5.45 17.63 5.68
N GLU A 665 -5.34 18.74 6.42
CA GLU A 665 -5.21 18.67 7.88
C GLU A 665 -6.02 19.78 8.55
N TRP A 666 -6.72 19.43 9.63
CA TRP A 666 -7.38 20.34 10.54
C TRP A 666 -6.96 20.03 11.97
N ALA A 667 -6.13 20.91 12.52
CA ALA A 667 -5.64 20.80 13.88
C ALA A 667 -6.34 21.78 14.84
N ILE A 668 -6.76 21.26 16.00
CA ILE A 668 -7.31 22.05 17.12
C ILE A 668 -6.26 22.12 18.23
N LEU A 669 -5.71 23.31 18.49
CA LEU A 669 -4.49 23.49 19.29
C LEU A 669 -4.81 23.97 20.72
N HIS A 670 -4.19 23.35 21.74
CA HIS A 670 -4.41 23.66 23.16
C HIS A 670 -3.26 24.38 23.87
#